data_AF-A0A3D0VIJ6-F1
#
_entry.id   AF-A0A3D0VIJ6-F1
#
_cell.length_a   1.000
_cell.length_b   1.000
_cell.length_c   1.000
_cell.angle_alpha   90.00
_cell.angle_beta   90.00
_cell.angle_gamma   90.00
#
_symmetry.space_group_name_H-M   'P 1'
#
loop_
_entity.id
_entity.type
_entity.pdbx_description
1 polymer ?
#
loop_
_entity_poly.entity_id
_entity_poly.type
_entity_poly.pdbx_seq_one_letter_code
_entity_poly.pdbx_strand_id
1 'polypeptide(L)'
;MSKQQNKPDLNQAQFHDTLFDHLMEKRIEHILLICSTYDAFILEEDGRINEAIFQEYVSLNLRYPPRFIKAHSAEKAMEILENDRVDLVINMLSISDQNPFEFSKVIKHRFANIPVVVLTPFSREVSQRLAVQDMSGVDYVFSWLGNTNLLLAIIKLIEDKMNTDHDVGEVGVQCILLVEDSVRYYSSYLPNMYRIVIEQSRAFMAEGLNDHQRTLRLRGRPKILLATNFEQALSMYEKYKSNMLGMISDISFNRNNVKDKNAGFELCKIVQADDPYFPILLQSSDAITSELAEGIKVKFVHKFSKTLLHELTDFLLDYLAFGDFRIINPADGAELSRAKDLQALQDQIFSIPDESLKYHIDRNHFSKWLRARALFSLGKLFRQANSKDFASLDEVREYLFKGMAKYRSVRGRGVIATFDRNKFNEYILFSRVGEGSIGGKARGLAFIDNILKRNKLAHRFDSVELTIPRTVVLSTDVFSEFMVRNDLYDFAISSNDDEEILSRFLEAELNYETILDLKSILRVIKSPMAVRSSSLLEDSHYQPFAGIYSTYMIPNTGDDRDRLKMLMQCIKAVYASVYYKESKAYMTSTSNLIDEEKMAIILQEVCGFTEGDYFFPVLSGVARSVNFYPISPEKAEDGVVSIAYGLGKYIVDGGMSLRFSPRFPEKAIQLSSIEMMLKDTQKEFFAINLKRNLFTPKVDDNAHIERFSVSEGDQFTTFRMAASTYVYHDDRVVDGISQKGMRIITFNNFLKHNVFPLAEMMTDILETSSHEMGKPVEIEFAINMDGHGHHKVFNLLQIRPIVNNKENLTINLEQINREKCIVVSESALGNGIYDSICDVVYIVPEKFNAAETWQLAQVIEQLNKSLTEEKRNYLLIGPGRWGSSDPWLGIPVKWSQISAARVIVEAGLNNFHIEPSQGTHFFQNLTSFRVAYFTVNDFIKQGLYNTDFLNAQEALFDNGVVRHVRFDRPMEILVDGKKHFGIVAMPGLKAISAELKA
;
A
#
# COMPACT_ATOMS: atom_id res chain seq x y z
N MET A 1 34.13 32.15 20.57
CA MET A 1 33.94 30.69 20.39
C MET A 1 32.45 30.41 20.57
N SER A 2 31.72 30.29 19.47
CA SER A 2 30.29 30.01 19.43
C SER A 2 30.03 28.61 20.00
N LYS A 3 29.12 28.51 20.98
CA LYS A 3 28.56 27.21 21.39
C LYS A 3 27.93 26.59 20.14
N GLN A 4 28.46 25.45 19.69
CA GLN A 4 27.84 24.65 18.64
C GLN A 4 26.38 24.37 19.05
N GLN A 5 25.43 24.86 18.24
CA GLN A 5 24.01 24.55 18.36
C GLN A 5 23.82 23.08 18.02
N ASN A 6 23.37 22.28 18.98
CA ASN A 6 23.22 20.84 18.85
C ASN A 6 21.83 20.49 18.29
N LYS A 7 21.47 21.09 17.14
CA LYS A 7 20.16 20.92 16.51
C LYS A 7 19.96 19.45 16.12
N PRO A 8 18.90 18.75 16.60
CA PRO A 8 18.62 17.39 16.19
C PRO A 8 18.34 17.31 14.67
N ASP A 9 19.02 16.40 13.97
CA ASP A 9 18.91 16.28 12.52
C ASP A 9 17.64 15.49 12.11
N LEU A 10 16.70 16.19 11.48
CA LEU A 10 15.48 15.59 10.91
C LEU A 10 15.78 14.61 9.78
N ASN A 11 16.89 14.78 9.06
CA ASN A 11 17.24 13.92 7.91
C ASN A 11 17.70 12.53 8.36
N GLN A 12 18.37 12.44 9.51
CA GLN A 12 18.80 11.17 10.11
C GLN A 12 17.68 10.43 10.86
N ALA A 13 16.55 11.09 11.14
CA ALA A 13 15.42 10.47 11.83
C ALA A 13 14.72 9.43 10.94
N GLN A 14 15.03 8.15 11.14
CA GLN A 14 14.27 7.02 10.56
C GLN A 14 13.04 6.73 11.41
N PHE A 15 11.85 6.98 10.86
CA PHE A 15 10.59 6.58 11.48
C PHE A 15 10.32 5.11 11.17
N HIS A 16 10.66 4.23 12.11
CA HIS A 16 10.29 2.82 12.01
C HIS A 16 8.80 2.62 12.31
N ASP A 17 8.19 1.68 11.60
CA ASP A 17 6.86 1.20 11.98
C ASP A 17 6.95 0.52 13.35
N THR A 18 6.10 0.96 14.26
CA THR A 18 5.96 0.34 15.59
C THR A 18 5.28 -1.01 15.42
N LEU A 19 5.92 -2.08 15.90
CA LEU A 19 5.42 -3.46 15.87
C LEU A 19 4.29 -3.66 16.89
N PHE A 20 3.15 -3.03 16.66
CA PHE A 20 1.96 -3.14 17.52
C PHE A 20 1.37 -4.56 17.55
N ASP A 21 1.63 -5.35 16.51
CA ASP A 21 1.29 -6.76 16.39
C ASP A 21 2.01 -7.64 17.41
N HIS A 22 3.23 -7.26 17.82
CA HIS A 22 4.02 -7.94 18.86
C HIS A 22 3.70 -7.46 20.28
N LEU A 23 2.75 -6.54 20.46
CA LEU A 23 2.35 -6.08 21.80
C LEU A 23 1.27 -6.97 22.41
N MET A 24 1.33 -7.15 23.73
CA MET A 24 0.36 -7.95 24.50
C MET A 24 0.22 -9.39 23.99
N GLU A 25 1.34 -10.06 23.73
CA GLU A 25 1.38 -11.47 23.30
C GLU A 25 0.89 -12.40 24.42
N LYS A 26 1.22 -12.10 25.68
CA LYS A 26 0.76 -12.89 26.83
C LYS A 26 -0.58 -12.36 27.31
N ARG A 27 -1.60 -13.24 27.35
CA ARG A 27 -2.97 -12.92 27.77
C ARG A 27 -3.49 -13.94 28.75
N ILE A 28 -4.46 -13.50 29.55
CA ILE A 28 -5.18 -14.37 30.47
C ILE A 28 -6.45 -14.81 29.76
N GLU A 29 -6.60 -16.11 29.48
CA GLU A 29 -7.75 -16.66 28.78
C GLU A 29 -8.66 -17.45 29.73
N HIS A 30 -8.10 -18.16 30.69
CA HIS A 30 -8.83 -19.01 31.62
C HIS A 30 -8.59 -18.59 33.07
N ILE A 31 -9.66 -18.21 33.76
CA ILE A 31 -9.62 -17.69 35.13
C ILE A 31 -10.36 -18.66 36.03
N LEU A 32 -9.66 -19.24 37.01
CA LEU A 32 -10.27 -20.05 38.05
C LEU A 32 -10.73 -19.15 39.20
N LEU A 33 -12.04 -19.03 39.37
CA LEU A 33 -12.68 -18.31 40.46
C LEU A 33 -13.08 -19.31 41.57
N ILE A 34 -12.38 -19.24 42.68
CA ILE A 34 -12.60 -20.04 43.89
C ILE A 34 -13.50 -19.22 44.80
N CYS A 35 -14.78 -19.59 44.93
CA CYS A 35 -15.78 -18.82 45.68
C CYS A 35 -16.97 -19.67 46.13
N SER A 36 -17.66 -19.22 47.19
CA SER A 36 -18.91 -19.87 47.61
C SER A 36 -19.99 -19.79 46.53
N THR A 37 -21.01 -20.65 46.60
CA THR A 37 -22.16 -20.59 45.69
C THR A 37 -22.90 -19.25 45.77
N TYR A 38 -22.91 -18.59 46.94
CA TYR A 38 -23.52 -17.29 47.13
C TYR A 38 -22.73 -16.15 46.45
N ASP A 39 -21.41 -16.14 46.57
CA ASP A 39 -20.58 -15.14 45.89
C ASP A 39 -20.64 -15.33 44.36
N ALA A 40 -20.64 -16.58 43.90
CA ALA A 40 -20.80 -16.90 42.49
C ALA A 40 -22.12 -16.35 41.92
N PHE A 41 -23.20 -16.39 42.71
CA PHE A 41 -24.49 -15.82 42.37
C PHE A 41 -24.46 -14.28 42.31
N ILE A 42 -23.88 -13.61 43.30
CA ILE A 42 -23.71 -12.14 43.29
C ILE A 42 -22.95 -11.69 42.03
N LEU A 43 -21.89 -12.41 41.67
CA LEU A 43 -21.05 -12.06 40.52
C LEU A 43 -21.76 -12.27 39.17
N GLU A 44 -22.67 -13.24 39.07
CA GLU A 44 -23.43 -13.52 37.84
C GLU A 44 -24.71 -12.70 37.70
N GLU A 45 -25.57 -12.71 38.70
CA GLU A 45 -26.92 -12.15 38.59
C GLU A 45 -26.94 -10.64 38.86
N ASP A 46 -26.21 -10.20 39.88
CA ASP A 46 -26.13 -8.77 40.26
C ASP A 46 -25.02 -8.06 39.46
N GLY A 47 -23.88 -8.72 39.28
CA GLY A 47 -22.71 -8.15 38.61
C GLY A 47 -22.61 -8.36 37.10
N ARG A 48 -23.32 -9.35 36.53
CA ARG A 48 -23.26 -9.76 35.11
C ARG A 48 -21.84 -9.78 34.52
N ILE A 49 -20.89 -10.35 35.27
CA ILE A 49 -19.46 -10.22 34.97
C ILE A 49 -19.07 -10.72 33.58
N ASN A 50 -19.66 -11.83 33.12
CA ASN A 50 -19.40 -12.35 31.77
C ASN A 50 -19.83 -11.34 30.69
N GLU A 51 -20.97 -10.68 30.85
CA GLU A 51 -21.48 -9.68 29.91
C GLU A 51 -20.63 -8.40 29.94
N ALA A 52 -20.29 -7.92 31.15
CA ALA A 52 -19.45 -6.73 31.32
C ALA A 52 -18.06 -6.90 30.70
N ILE A 53 -17.42 -8.06 30.92
CA ILE A 53 -16.11 -8.37 30.34
C ILE A 53 -16.22 -8.56 28.83
N PHE A 54 -17.28 -9.22 28.35
CA PHE A 54 -17.53 -9.36 26.92
C PHE A 54 -17.69 -8.00 26.23
N GLN A 55 -18.55 -7.12 26.76
CA GLN A 55 -18.77 -5.76 26.26
C GLN A 55 -17.46 -4.97 26.20
N GLU A 56 -16.65 -5.01 27.25
CA GLU A 56 -15.38 -4.28 27.29
C GLU A 56 -14.40 -4.79 26.22
N TYR A 57 -14.24 -6.11 26.11
CA TYR A 57 -13.34 -6.73 25.12
C TYR A 57 -13.80 -6.46 23.68
N VAL A 58 -15.10 -6.50 23.41
CA VAL A 58 -15.67 -6.11 22.12
C VAL A 58 -15.41 -4.64 21.84
N SER A 59 -15.61 -3.76 22.82
CA SER A 59 -15.37 -2.32 22.67
C SER A 59 -13.90 -1.95 22.39
N LEU A 60 -12.98 -2.85 22.78
CA LEU A 60 -11.54 -2.76 22.53
C LEU A 60 -11.10 -3.51 21.26
N ASN A 61 -12.03 -4.05 20.47
CA ASN A 61 -11.75 -4.94 19.33
C ASN A 61 -10.77 -6.09 19.67
N LEU A 62 -10.76 -6.55 20.93
CA LEU A 62 -9.94 -7.66 21.37
C LEU A 62 -10.67 -8.97 21.08
N ARG A 63 -10.01 -9.89 20.37
CA ARG A 63 -10.52 -11.24 20.14
C ARG A 63 -10.42 -12.05 21.42
N TYR A 64 -11.48 -12.82 21.71
CA TYR A 64 -11.62 -13.79 22.81
C TYR A 64 -11.58 -13.17 24.23
N PRO A 65 -12.74 -12.88 24.84
CA PRO A 65 -12.79 -12.50 26.24
C PRO A 65 -12.43 -13.69 27.15
N PRO A 66 -11.84 -13.44 28.34
CA PRO A 66 -11.47 -14.48 29.28
C PRO A 66 -12.70 -15.24 29.77
N ARG A 67 -12.53 -16.55 29.96
CA ARG A 67 -13.54 -17.47 30.47
C ARG A 67 -13.33 -17.69 31.96
N PHE A 68 -14.41 -17.60 32.72
CA PHE A 68 -14.41 -17.90 34.15
C PHE A 68 -14.81 -19.35 34.37
N ILE A 69 -13.96 -20.08 35.09
CA ILE A 69 -14.22 -21.43 35.59
C ILE A 69 -14.44 -21.30 37.09
N LYS A 70 -15.49 -21.91 37.63
CA LYS A 70 -15.84 -21.76 39.04
C LYS A 70 -15.52 -23.02 39.83
N ALA A 71 -14.96 -22.83 41.02
CA ALA A 71 -14.80 -23.88 42.01
C ALA A 71 -15.43 -23.46 43.33
N HIS A 72 -16.32 -24.30 43.84
CA HIS A 72 -17.04 -24.08 45.11
C HIS A 72 -16.41 -24.80 46.31
N SER A 73 -15.32 -25.55 46.08
CA SER A 73 -14.53 -26.22 47.12
C SER A 73 -13.06 -26.28 46.72
N ALA A 74 -12.17 -26.46 47.71
CA ALA A 74 -10.73 -26.61 47.48
C ALA A 74 -10.39 -27.86 46.64
N GLU A 75 -11.11 -28.96 46.86
CA GLU A 75 -10.94 -30.21 46.10
C GLU A 75 -11.27 -29.99 44.62
N LYS A 76 -12.41 -29.35 44.32
CA LYS A 76 -12.80 -29.05 42.93
C LYS A 76 -11.83 -28.07 42.26
N ALA A 77 -11.32 -27.10 43.02
CA ALA A 77 -10.31 -26.16 42.52
C ALA A 77 -9.02 -26.88 42.11
N MET A 78 -8.56 -27.86 42.91
CA MET A 78 -7.39 -28.67 42.57
C MET A 78 -7.64 -29.58 41.36
N GLU A 79 -8.81 -30.20 41.27
CA GLU A 79 -9.19 -31.01 40.10
C GLU A 79 -9.13 -30.20 38.79
N ILE A 80 -9.63 -28.96 38.81
CA ILE A 80 -9.59 -28.06 37.65
C ILE A 80 -8.15 -27.65 37.34
N LEU A 81 -7.33 -27.31 38.34
CA LEU A 81 -5.93 -26.96 38.13
C LEU A 81 -5.09 -28.11 37.56
N GLU A 82 -5.47 -29.37 37.84
CA GLU A 82 -4.78 -30.55 37.31
C GLU A 82 -5.21 -30.92 35.88
N ASN A 83 -6.49 -30.71 35.54
CA ASN A 83 -7.08 -31.20 34.29
C ASN A 83 -7.28 -30.12 33.21
N ASP A 84 -7.45 -28.86 33.62
CA ASP A 84 -7.75 -27.74 32.74
C ASP A 84 -6.58 -26.73 32.69
N ARG A 85 -6.53 -25.96 31.60
CA ARG A 85 -5.59 -24.84 31.51
C ARG A 85 -6.15 -23.66 32.32
N VAL A 86 -5.37 -23.19 33.29
CA VAL A 86 -5.69 -22.01 34.12
C VAL A 86 -4.54 -21.01 34.04
N ASP A 87 -4.85 -19.78 33.64
CA ASP A 87 -3.85 -18.71 33.51
C ASP A 87 -3.85 -17.76 34.72
N LEU A 88 -4.93 -17.73 35.52
CA LEU A 88 -5.08 -16.90 36.72
C LEU A 88 -6.01 -17.58 37.75
N VAL A 89 -5.63 -17.55 39.02
CA VAL A 89 -6.50 -17.97 40.13
C VAL A 89 -6.96 -16.74 40.92
N ILE A 90 -8.27 -16.62 41.11
CA ILE A 90 -8.91 -15.62 41.97
C ILE A 90 -9.61 -16.35 43.12
N ASN A 91 -9.11 -16.16 44.35
CA ASN A 91 -9.62 -16.80 45.54
C ASN A 91 -10.40 -15.83 46.43
N MET A 92 -11.71 -16.04 46.56
CA MET A 92 -12.55 -15.29 47.50
C MET A 92 -12.54 -15.98 48.85
N LEU A 93 -12.34 -15.21 49.94
CA LEU A 93 -12.16 -15.72 51.31
C LEU A 93 -13.38 -16.45 51.94
N SER A 94 -14.36 -16.87 51.15
CA SER A 94 -15.67 -17.32 51.59
C SER A 94 -15.87 -18.84 51.65
N ILE A 95 -14.88 -19.62 51.21
CA ILE A 95 -14.96 -21.09 51.31
C ILE A 95 -14.75 -21.52 52.76
N SER A 96 -15.71 -22.26 53.31
CA SER A 96 -15.76 -22.72 54.71
C SER A 96 -14.72 -23.79 55.07
N ASP A 97 -14.11 -24.42 54.07
CA ASP A 97 -13.49 -25.74 54.25
C ASP A 97 -11.98 -25.69 54.56
N GLN A 98 -11.27 -24.59 54.23
CA GLN A 98 -9.84 -24.37 54.53
C GLN A 98 -9.48 -22.88 54.62
N ASN A 99 -8.37 -22.52 55.31
CA ASN A 99 -7.84 -21.16 55.29
C ASN A 99 -7.39 -20.79 53.86
N PRO A 100 -7.97 -19.76 53.21
CA PRO A 100 -7.66 -19.40 51.83
C PRO A 100 -6.19 -19.05 51.56
N PHE A 101 -5.47 -18.53 52.55
CA PHE A 101 -4.03 -18.22 52.41
C PHE A 101 -3.17 -19.48 52.37
N GLU A 102 -3.49 -20.47 53.21
CA GLU A 102 -2.82 -21.78 53.20
C GLU A 102 -3.11 -22.52 51.90
N PHE A 103 -4.35 -22.49 51.41
CA PHE A 103 -4.70 -23.08 50.13
C PHE A 103 -3.98 -22.38 48.96
N SER A 104 -3.84 -21.06 49.00
CA SER A 104 -3.07 -20.30 48.00
C SER A 104 -1.60 -20.71 47.98
N LYS A 105 -0.98 -21.01 49.14
CA LYS A 105 0.38 -21.57 49.20
C LYS A 105 0.47 -22.95 48.57
N VAL A 106 -0.51 -23.82 48.81
CA VAL A 106 -0.56 -25.15 48.17
C VAL A 106 -0.60 -25.01 46.65
N ILE A 107 -1.46 -24.13 46.14
CA ILE A 107 -1.54 -23.82 44.71
C ILE A 107 -0.19 -23.30 44.21
N LYS A 108 0.40 -22.29 44.88
CA LYS A 108 1.66 -21.68 44.44
C LYS A 108 2.84 -22.65 44.50
N HIS A 109 2.86 -23.58 45.45
CA HIS A 109 3.91 -24.59 45.56
C HIS A 109 3.83 -25.60 44.41
N ARG A 110 2.63 -26.01 44.00
CA ARG A 110 2.42 -26.98 42.91
C ARG A 110 2.41 -26.35 41.52
N PHE A 111 1.97 -25.09 41.43
CA PHE A 111 1.78 -24.33 40.19
C PHE A 111 2.43 -22.94 40.30
N ALA A 112 3.76 -22.91 40.45
CA ALA A 112 4.52 -21.68 40.74
C ALA A 112 4.31 -20.53 39.74
N ASN A 113 4.05 -20.86 38.47
CA ASN A 113 3.90 -19.89 37.40
C ASN A 113 2.50 -19.26 37.31
N ILE A 114 1.49 -19.83 37.98
CA ILE A 114 0.12 -19.30 37.94
C ILE A 114 0.02 -18.16 38.96
N PRO A 115 -0.39 -16.94 38.56
CA PRO A 115 -0.67 -15.86 39.48
C PRO A 115 -1.87 -16.20 40.37
N VAL A 116 -1.75 -15.92 41.67
CA VAL A 116 -2.81 -16.15 42.66
C VAL A 116 -3.20 -14.81 43.29
N VAL A 117 -4.46 -14.44 43.12
CA VAL A 117 -5.04 -13.20 43.66
C VAL A 117 -6.08 -13.55 44.71
N VAL A 118 -6.02 -12.87 45.85
CA VAL A 118 -7.01 -13.03 46.92
C VAL A 118 -7.97 -11.85 46.92
N LEU A 119 -9.27 -12.12 46.89
CA LEU A 119 -10.35 -11.14 46.96
C LEU A 119 -11.06 -11.23 48.32
N THR A 120 -11.08 -10.13 49.04
CA THR A 120 -11.53 -10.08 50.44
C THR A 120 -12.67 -9.06 50.60
N PRO A 121 -13.72 -9.34 51.39
CA PRO A 121 -14.71 -8.33 51.74
C PRO A 121 -14.09 -7.28 52.68
N PHE A 122 -14.52 -6.03 52.55
CA PHE A 122 -14.03 -4.94 53.39
C PHE A 122 -14.51 -5.10 54.84
N SER A 123 -13.62 -5.47 55.75
CA SER A 123 -13.87 -5.38 57.19
C SER A 123 -12.59 -5.11 57.98
N ARG A 124 -12.72 -4.43 59.12
CA ARG A 124 -11.59 -4.10 60.00
C ARG A 124 -10.92 -5.37 60.55
N GLU A 125 -11.69 -6.42 60.78
CA GLU A 125 -11.20 -7.74 61.22
C GLU A 125 -10.35 -8.42 60.14
N VAL A 126 -10.77 -8.36 58.88
CA VAL A 126 -10.01 -8.94 57.76
C VAL A 126 -8.68 -8.21 57.56
N SER A 127 -8.64 -6.88 57.67
CA SER A 127 -7.38 -6.12 57.61
C SER A 127 -6.41 -6.46 58.74
N GLN A 128 -6.91 -6.70 59.95
CA GLN A 128 -6.09 -7.13 61.08
C GLN A 128 -5.56 -8.56 60.90
N ARG A 129 -6.37 -9.46 60.34
CA ARG A 129 -5.93 -10.82 60.00
C ARG A 129 -4.86 -10.82 58.91
N LEU A 130 -5.03 -10.00 57.86
CA LEU A 130 -4.06 -9.84 56.78
C LEU A 130 -2.67 -9.40 57.28
N ALA A 131 -2.61 -8.59 58.33
CA ALA A 131 -1.35 -8.11 58.91
C ALA A 131 -0.52 -9.20 59.63
N VAL A 132 -1.14 -10.34 59.97
CA VAL A 132 -0.51 -11.44 60.74
C VAL A 132 -0.37 -12.72 59.89
N GLN A 133 -0.99 -12.77 58.71
CA GLN A 133 -0.94 -13.92 57.81
C GLN A 133 0.34 -13.90 56.95
N ASP A 134 0.85 -15.08 56.64
CA ASP A 134 1.95 -15.26 55.70
C ASP A 134 1.43 -15.21 54.25
N MET A 135 1.88 -14.19 53.52
CA MET A 135 1.40 -13.82 52.19
C MET A 135 2.26 -14.41 51.05
N SER A 136 3.23 -15.26 51.37
CA SER A 136 4.18 -15.83 50.40
C SER A 136 3.54 -16.57 49.22
N GLY A 137 2.33 -17.11 49.39
CA GLY A 137 1.57 -17.80 48.35
C GLY A 137 0.65 -16.92 47.49
N VAL A 138 0.66 -15.59 47.69
CA VAL A 138 -0.30 -14.65 47.07
C VAL A 138 0.45 -13.54 46.35
N ASP A 139 0.12 -13.31 45.08
CA ASP A 139 0.72 -12.24 44.28
C ASP A 139 0.12 -10.86 44.61
N TYR A 140 -1.20 -10.80 44.74
CA TYR A 140 -1.93 -9.58 45.10
C TYR A 140 -3.16 -9.88 45.95
N VAL A 141 -3.52 -8.94 46.82
CA VAL A 141 -4.76 -8.95 47.59
C VAL A 141 -5.65 -7.82 47.10
N PHE A 142 -6.96 -7.99 47.01
CA PHE A 142 -7.88 -6.92 46.66
C PHE A 142 -9.05 -6.88 47.63
N SER A 143 -9.61 -5.69 47.82
CA SER A 143 -10.84 -5.48 48.57
C SER A 143 -12.01 -5.47 47.60
N TRP A 144 -12.94 -6.42 47.72
CA TRP A 144 -14.20 -6.39 46.99
C TRP A 144 -15.07 -5.27 47.53
N LEU A 145 -15.37 -4.28 46.69
CA LEU A 145 -16.19 -3.11 47.02
C LEU A 145 -17.56 -3.15 46.30
N GLY A 146 -17.96 -4.32 45.76
CA GLY A 146 -19.17 -4.45 44.94
C GLY A 146 -19.02 -3.89 43.51
N ASN A 147 -17.79 -3.65 43.04
CA ASN A 147 -17.51 -3.13 41.71
C ASN A 147 -16.91 -4.22 40.82
N THR A 148 -17.65 -4.67 39.81
CA THR A 148 -17.23 -5.73 38.87
C THR A 148 -16.05 -5.33 37.99
N ASN A 149 -15.84 -4.02 37.75
CA ASN A 149 -14.67 -3.50 37.02
C ASN A 149 -13.34 -3.81 37.74
N LEU A 150 -13.39 -4.19 39.01
CA LEU A 150 -12.21 -4.65 39.75
C LEU A 150 -11.63 -5.93 39.17
N LEU A 151 -12.45 -6.89 38.75
CA LEU A 151 -11.95 -8.13 38.14
C LEU A 151 -11.22 -7.82 36.83
N LEU A 152 -11.78 -6.93 36.01
CA LEU A 152 -11.11 -6.46 34.80
C LEU A 152 -9.77 -5.80 35.12
N ALA A 153 -9.72 -4.92 36.13
CA ALA A 153 -8.48 -4.27 36.56
C ALA A 153 -7.42 -5.27 37.05
N ILE A 154 -7.81 -6.33 37.77
CA ILE A 154 -6.92 -7.41 38.21
C ILE A 154 -6.32 -8.12 37.00
N ILE A 155 -7.17 -8.53 36.04
CA ILE A 155 -6.74 -9.21 34.81
C ILE A 155 -5.73 -8.32 34.07
N LYS A 156 -6.05 -7.03 33.87
CA LYS A 156 -5.19 -6.10 33.15
C LYS A 156 -3.88 -5.80 33.88
N LEU A 157 -3.89 -5.72 35.21
CA LEU A 157 -2.68 -5.53 36.01
C LEU A 157 -1.69 -6.68 35.83
N ILE A 158 -2.20 -7.92 35.82
CA ILE A 158 -1.37 -9.10 35.65
C ILE A 158 -0.88 -9.21 34.21
N GLU A 159 -1.75 -8.99 33.21
CA GLU A 159 -1.35 -8.93 31.80
C GLU A 159 -0.28 -7.85 31.57
N ASP A 160 -0.44 -6.66 32.14
CA ASP A 160 0.53 -5.58 32.04
C ASP A 160 1.87 -6.04 32.64
N LYS A 161 1.88 -6.63 33.85
CA LYS A 161 3.09 -7.18 34.49
C LYS A 161 3.77 -8.25 33.62
N MET A 162 3.01 -9.15 32.98
CA MET A 162 3.56 -10.23 32.14
C MET A 162 4.25 -9.72 30.86
N ASN A 163 3.79 -8.58 30.33
CA ASN A 163 4.26 -8.03 29.06
C ASN A 163 5.17 -6.80 29.20
N THR A 164 5.27 -6.18 30.38
CA THR A 164 5.98 -4.90 30.59
C THR A 164 7.41 -4.94 30.05
N ASP A 165 8.18 -5.99 30.34
CA ASP A 165 9.60 -6.07 29.93
C ASP A 165 9.78 -5.95 28.41
N HIS A 166 8.99 -6.69 27.65
CA HIS A 166 9.01 -6.69 26.19
C HIS A 166 8.37 -5.42 25.61
N ASP A 167 7.13 -5.12 26.03
CA ASP A 167 6.34 -4.00 25.48
C ASP A 167 7.04 -2.64 25.71
N VAL A 168 7.66 -2.44 26.88
CA VAL A 168 8.33 -1.18 27.24
C VAL A 168 9.76 -1.14 26.73
N GLY A 169 10.50 -2.25 26.91
CA GLY A 169 11.92 -2.32 26.58
C GLY A 169 12.19 -2.35 25.07
N GLU A 170 11.42 -3.15 24.32
CA GLU A 170 11.67 -3.38 22.89
C GLU A 170 10.84 -2.45 22.00
N VAL A 171 9.56 -2.28 22.29
CA VAL A 171 8.62 -1.52 21.42
C VAL A 171 8.47 -0.05 21.85
N GLY A 172 8.65 0.24 23.15
CA GLY A 172 8.62 1.59 23.69
C GLY A 172 7.26 2.02 24.26
N VAL A 173 6.40 1.07 24.67
CA VAL A 173 5.15 1.37 25.37
C VAL A 173 5.41 2.18 26.64
N GLN A 174 4.48 3.08 26.99
CA GLN A 174 4.64 3.95 28.16
C GLN A 174 4.09 3.31 29.45
N CYS A 175 4.53 3.78 30.61
CA CYS A 175 4.09 3.29 31.93
C CYS A 175 3.60 4.40 32.86
N ILE A 176 2.70 4.05 33.76
CA ILE A 176 2.30 4.84 34.93
C ILE A 176 2.68 4.07 36.19
N LEU A 177 3.41 4.71 37.10
CA LEU A 177 3.75 4.11 38.39
C LEU A 177 2.71 4.50 39.45
N LEU A 178 2.04 3.51 40.03
CA LEU A 178 1.16 3.65 41.18
C LEU A 178 1.86 3.05 42.42
N VAL A 179 2.15 3.88 43.41
CA VAL A 179 2.74 3.46 44.69
C VAL A 179 1.69 3.58 45.78
N GLU A 180 1.12 2.46 46.19
CA GLU A 180 0.05 2.40 47.18
C GLU A 180 0.11 1.07 47.93
N ASP A 181 0.26 1.12 49.25
CA ASP A 181 0.35 -0.08 50.10
C ASP A 181 -0.99 -0.47 50.74
N SER A 182 -1.98 0.42 50.70
CA SER A 182 -3.32 0.13 51.18
C SER A 182 -4.16 -0.62 50.15
N VAL A 183 -4.50 -1.87 50.51
CA VAL A 183 -5.41 -2.75 49.75
C VAL A 183 -6.67 -2.03 49.29
N ARG A 184 -7.27 -1.21 50.17
CA ARG A 184 -8.51 -0.50 49.88
C ARG A 184 -8.33 0.55 48.78
N TYR A 185 -7.25 1.31 48.81
CA TYR A 185 -7.07 2.44 47.90
C TYR A 185 -6.72 1.97 46.49
N TYR A 186 -5.75 1.06 46.30
CA TYR A 186 -5.46 0.57 44.95
C TYR A 186 -6.61 -0.26 44.37
N SER A 187 -7.41 -0.96 45.20
CA SER A 187 -8.64 -1.64 44.74
C SER A 187 -9.71 -0.66 44.22
N SER A 188 -9.67 0.60 44.66
CA SER A 188 -10.55 1.68 44.18
C SER A 188 -9.96 2.45 42.99
N TYR A 189 -8.64 2.65 42.99
CA TYR A 189 -7.95 3.44 41.96
C TYR A 189 -7.81 2.69 40.64
N LEU A 190 -7.36 1.43 40.68
CA LEU A 190 -7.05 0.66 39.47
C LEU A 190 -8.23 0.54 38.49
N PRO A 191 -9.48 0.26 38.91
CA PRO A 191 -10.62 0.23 38.00
C PRO A 191 -10.83 1.56 37.27
N ASN A 192 -10.69 2.68 37.98
CA ASN A 192 -10.85 4.02 37.40
C ASN A 192 -9.69 4.36 36.46
N MET A 193 -8.46 4.06 36.86
CA MET A 193 -7.28 4.29 36.02
C MET A 193 -7.35 3.48 34.72
N TYR A 194 -7.68 2.18 34.79
CA TYR A 194 -7.80 1.34 33.60
C TYR A 194 -8.90 1.82 32.66
N ARG A 195 -10.06 2.24 33.20
CA ARG A 195 -11.13 2.83 32.40
C ARG A 195 -10.64 4.04 31.61
N ILE A 196 -9.93 4.97 32.27
CA ILE A 196 -9.40 6.17 31.61
C ILE A 196 -8.35 5.81 30.56
N VAL A 197 -7.43 4.88 30.87
CA VAL A 197 -6.42 4.40 29.90
C VAL A 197 -7.09 3.76 28.68
N ILE A 198 -8.14 2.97 28.88
CA ILE A 198 -8.91 2.31 27.81
C ILE A 198 -9.68 3.33 26.97
N GLU A 199 -10.40 4.26 27.60
CA GLU A 199 -11.10 5.36 26.93
C GLU A 199 -10.12 6.19 26.09
N GLN A 200 -8.96 6.52 26.65
CA GLN A 200 -7.90 7.25 25.98
C GLN A 200 -7.26 6.46 24.83
N SER A 201 -7.17 5.13 24.95
CA SER A 201 -6.64 4.28 23.87
C SER A 201 -7.50 4.37 22.60
N ARG A 202 -8.81 4.64 22.72
CA ARG A 202 -9.67 4.88 21.55
C ARG A 202 -9.24 6.11 20.75
N ALA A 203 -8.65 7.13 21.39
CA ALA A 203 -8.08 8.26 20.67
C ALA A 203 -6.91 7.85 19.74
N PHE A 204 -6.24 6.72 20.00
CA PHE A 204 -5.15 6.20 19.13
C PHE A 204 -5.67 5.70 17.79
N MET A 205 -6.93 5.26 17.75
CA MET A 205 -7.56 4.81 16.51
C MET A 205 -7.67 5.94 15.49
N ALA A 206 -7.71 7.21 15.95
CA ALA A 206 -7.83 8.35 15.04
C ALA A 206 -6.67 8.41 14.01
N GLU A 207 -5.48 7.95 14.41
CA GLU A 207 -4.23 7.93 13.62
C GLU A 207 -4.04 6.65 12.79
N GLY A 208 -4.94 5.66 12.90
CA GLY A 208 -4.90 4.45 12.08
C GLY A 208 -5.48 4.71 10.69
N LEU A 209 -4.70 4.39 9.64
CA LEU A 209 -5.09 4.61 8.25
C LEU A 209 -6.14 3.61 7.75
N ASN A 210 -6.23 2.42 8.37
CA ASN A 210 -7.26 1.42 8.12
C ASN A 210 -7.62 0.68 9.41
N ASP A 211 -8.70 -0.10 9.41
CA ASP A 211 -9.25 -0.73 10.62
C ASP A 211 -8.31 -1.75 11.27
N HIS A 212 -7.48 -2.42 10.47
CA HIS A 212 -6.44 -3.31 10.99
C HIS A 212 -5.43 -2.54 11.84
N GLN A 213 -4.88 -1.43 11.32
CA GLN A 213 -3.95 -0.58 12.07
C GLN A 213 -4.62 0.09 13.28
N ARG A 214 -5.88 0.54 13.14
CA ARG A 214 -6.64 1.10 14.26
C ARG A 214 -6.72 0.11 15.43
N THR A 215 -7.03 -1.15 15.12
CA THR A 215 -7.14 -2.22 16.12
C THR A 215 -5.79 -2.56 16.74
N LEU A 216 -4.72 -2.67 15.95
CA LEU A 216 -3.38 -2.95 16.48
C LEU A 216 -2.89 -1.83 17.43
N ARG A 217 -3.16 -0.57 17.10
CA ARG A 217 -2.75 0.59 17.92
C ARG A 217 -3.34 0.59 19.33
N LEU A 218 -4.52 0.00 19.55
CA LEU A 218 -5.11 -0.15 20.89
C LEU A 218 -4.21 -0.95 21.85
N ARG A 219 -3.32 -1.80 21.32
CA ARG A 219 -2.35 -2.56 22.12
C ARG A 219 -1.23 -1.69 22.68
N GLY A 220 -1.01 -0.51 22.09
CA GLY A 220 -0.02 0.48 22.52
C GLY A 220 -0.38 1.27 23.77
N ARG A 221 -1.47 0.91 24.47
CA ARG A 221 -1.91 1.60 25.70
C ARG A 221 -0.83 1.62 26.77
N PRO A 222 -0.71 2.72 27.54
CA PRO A 222 0.16 2.76 28.70
C PRO A 222 -0.13 1.63 29.69
N LYS A 223 0.93 1.02 30.25
CA LYS A 223 0.84 -0.01 31.29
C LYS A 223 0.77 0.64 32.66
N ILE A 224 0.02 0.04 33.58
CA ILE A 224 0.02 0.48 34.99
C ILE A 224 0.90 -0.46 35.80
N LEU A 225 1.87 0.11 36.52
CA LEU A 225 2.78 -0.62 37.39
C LEU A 225 2.40 -0.32 38.85
N LEU A 226 2.00 -1.34 39.59
CA LEU A 226 1.69 -1.22 41.03
C LEU A 226 2.90 -1.62 41.87
N ALA A 227 3.36 -0.70 42.71
CA ALA A 227 4.35 -0.95 43.76
C ALA A 227 3.71 -0.76 45.14
N THR A 228 4.01 -1.66 46.08
CA THR A 228 3.46 -1.62 47.44
C THR A 228 4.50 -1.23 48.50
N ASN A 229 5.75 -1.00 48.09
CA ASN A 229 6.83 -0.57 48.97
C ASN A 229 7.87 0.25 48.20
N PHE A 230 8.78 0.88 48.94
CA PHE A 230 9.81 1.78 48.40
C PHE A 230 10.77 1.08 47.44
N GLU A 231 11.20 -0.13 47.77
CA GLU A 231 12.19 -0.87 46.99
C GLU A 231 11.61 -1.28 45.62
N GLN A 232 10.36 -1.74 45.59
CA GLN A 232 9.65 -2.03 44.35
C GLN A 232 9.45 -0.77 43.51
N ALA A 233 9.02 0.33 44.13
CA ALA A 233 8.77 1.59 43.42
C ALA A 233 10.06 2.12 42.78
N LEU A 234 11.18 2.13 43.52
CA LEU A 234 12.48 2.55 43.03
C LEU A 234 13.00 1.63 41.91
N SER A 235 12.86 0.30 42.08
CA SER A 235 13.27 -0.67 41.07
C SER A 235 12.49 -0.51 39.76
N MET A 236 11.17 -0.34 39.83
CA MET A 236 10.33 -0.07 38.66
C MET A 236 10.64 1.27 38.02
N TYR A 237 10.88 2.32 38.82
CA TYR A 237 11.27 3.63 38.32
C TYR A 237 12.59 3.55 37.53
N GLU A 238 13.66 3.06 38.15
CA GLU A 238 14.97 2.99 37.49
C GLU A 238 14.95 2.15 36.21
N LYS A 239 14.20 1.03 36.22
CA LYS A 239 14.09 0.15 35.07
C LYS A 239 13.34 0.79 33.89
N TYR A 240 12.32 1.62 34.15
CA TYR A 240 11.40 2.12 33.11
C TYR A 240 11.34 3.66 32.98
N LYS A 241 12.21 4.42 33.64
CA LYS A 241 12.16 5.90 33.67
C LYS A 241 12.18 6.58 32.29
N SER A 242 12.77 5.95 31.28
CA SER A 242 12.77 6.47 29.89
C SER A 242 11.37 6.50 29.26
N ASN A 243 10.45 5.68 29.76
CA ASN A 243 9.12 5.42 29.21
C ASN A 243 7.99 5.71 30.22
N MET A 244 8.31 6.36 31.34
CA MET A 244 7.32 6.68 32.37
C MET A 244 6.62 8.01 32.09
N LEU A 245 5.29 8.03 32.15
CA LEU A 245 4.49 9.24 31.96
C LEU A 245 4.36 10.06 33.24
N GLY A 246 4.26 9.38 34.39
CA GLY A 246 4.10 10.01 35.69
C GLY A 246 3.98 8.99 36.82
N MET A 247 3.95 9.51 38.04
CA MET A 247 3.88 8.73 39.28
C MET A 247 2.74 9.22 40.18
N ILE A 248 2.02 8.27 40.76
CA ILE A 248 0.98 8.51 41.77
C ILE A 248 1.42 7.76 43.02
N SER A 249 1.66 8.45 44.12
CA SER A 249 2.25 7.84 45.31
C SER A 249 1.55 8.28 46.59
N ASP A 250 1.31 7.33 47.50
CA ASP A 250 1.09 7.65 48.91
C ASP A 250 2.35 8.29 49.50
N ILE A 251 2.22 9.07 50.58
CA ILE A 251 3.35 9.66 51.30
C ILE A 251 3.96 8.66 52.29
N SER A 252 3.12 7.84 52.91
CA SER A 252 3.52 6.92 53.99
C SER A 252 3.36 5.47 53.55
N PHE A 253 4.48 4.78 53.30
CA PHE A 253 4.49 3.36 52.94
C PHE A 253 5.78 2.67 53.44
N ASN A 254 5.86 1.36 53.30
CA ASN A 254 6.97 0.58 53.85
C ASN A 254 8.28 0.82 53.07
N ARG A 255 9.37 1.05 53.80
CA ARG A 255 10.76 1.10 53.33
C ARG A 255 11.59 0.19 54.22
N ASN A 256 12.32 -0.76 53.63
CA ASN A 256 13.03 -1.83 54.35
C ASN A 256 12.13 -2.58 55.35
N ASN A 257 10.88 -2.87 54.96
CA ASN A 257 9.84 -3.48 55.82
C ASN A 257 9.42 -2.67 57.05
N VAL A 258 9.79 -1.39 57.14
CA VAL A 258 9.37 -0.48 58.21
C VAL A 258 8.52 0.65 57.61
N LYS A 259 7.40 0.98 58.25
CA LYS A 259 6.53 2.09 57.80
C LYS A 259 7.28 3.41 57.94
N ASP A 260 7.59 4.05 56.81
CA ASP A 260 8.27 5.36 56.75
C ASP A 260 7.26 6.42 56.32
N LYS A 261 7.05 7.42 57.18
CA LYS A 261 6.09 8.51 56.97
C LYS A 261 6.52 9.49 55.88
N ASN A 262 7.78 9.45 55.44
CA ASN A 262 8.34 10.33 54.42
C ASN A 262 8.79 9.57 53.17
N ALA A 263 8.48 8.28 53.05
CA ALA A 263 8.93 7.44 51.94
C ALA A 263 8.55 8.04 50.57
N GLY A 264 7.32 8.54 50.43
CA GLY A 264 6.86 9.17 49.18
C GLY A 264 7.60 10.46 48.86
N PHE A 265 7.93 11.28 49.86
CA PHE A 265 8.73 12.50 49.64
C PHE A 265 10.15 12.19 49.18
N GLU A 266 10.79 11.18 49.77
CA GLU A 266 12.13 10.76 49.36
C GLU A 266 12.12 10.20 47.94
N LEU A 267 11.11 9.41 47.57
CA LEU A 267 10.94 8.93 46.20
C LEU A 267 10.75 10.09 45.22
N CYS A 268 9.91 11.07 45.56
CA CYS A 268 9.70 12.28 44.75
C CYS A 268 11.00 13.06 44.50
N LYS A 269 11.85 13.22 45.53
CA LYS A 269 13.14 13.91 45.39
C LYS A 269 14.06 13.20 44.39
N ILE A 270 14.10 11.86 44.42
CA ILE A 270 14.87 11.05 43.47
C ILE A 270 14.36 11.30 42.04
N VAL A 271 13.04 11.20 41.84
CA VAL A 271 12.41 11.40 40.53
C VAL A 271 12.58 12.83 40.01
N GLN A 272 12.43 13.84 40.85
CA GLN A 272 12.61 15.25 40.48
C GLN A 272 14.07 15.63 40.21
N ALA A 273 15.03 14.94 40.82
CA ALA A 273 16.45 15.12 40.51
C ALA A 273 16.79 14.67 39.08
N ASP A 274 16.12 13.62 38.60
CA ASP A 274 16.23 13.12 37.24
C ASP A 274 15.44 13.98 36.22
N ASP A 275 14.19 14.35 36.52
CA ASP A 275 13.36 15.23 35.69
C ASP A 275 12.53 16.21 36.56
N PRO A 276 12.93 17.51 36.61
CA PRO A 276 12.23 18.53 37.41
C PRO A 276 10.77 18.78 37.01
N TYR A 277 10.37 18.37 35.79
CA TYR A 277 9.02 18.55 35.27
C TYR A 277 8.25 17.22 35.19
N PHE A 278 8.71 16.18 35.88
CA PHE A 278 8.03 14.89 35.92
C PHE A 278 6.67 15.02 36.65
N PRO A 279 5.55 14.54 36.05
CA PRO A 279 4.25 14.59 36.69
C PRO A 279 4.18 13.67 37.91
N ILE A 280 3.90 14.25 39.08
CA ILE A 280 3.74 13.51 40.34
C ILE A 280 2.43 13.93 41.01
N LEU A 281 1.68 12.93 41.51
CA LEU A 281 0.54 13.11 42.39
C LEU A 281 0.84 12.46 43.75
N LEU A 282 0.99 13.28 44.80
CA LEU A 282 1.14 12.80 46.16
C LEU A 282 -0.22 12.71 46.86
N GLN A 283 -0.41 11.65 47.63
CA GLN A 283 -1.63 11.42 48.39
C GLN A 283 -1.31 11.18 49.86
N SER A 284 -2.16 11.69 50.75
CA SER A 284 -2.01 11.45 52.19
C SER A 284 -3.34 11.57 52.93
N SER A 285 -3.42 10.88 54.06
CA SER A 285 -4.48 11.03 55.05
C SER A 285 -4.28 12.21 56.00
N ASP A 286 -3.11 12.85 55.98
CA ASP A 286 -2.75 13.97 56.85
C ASP A 286 -2.77 15.30 56.07
N ALA A 287 -3.65 16.22 56.46
CA ALA A 287 -3.79 17.52 55.80
C ALA A 287 -2.54 18.41 55.93
N ILE A 288 -1.72 18.23 56.97
CA ILE A 288 -0.49 19.03 57.19
C ILE A 288 0.54 18.77 56.08
N THR A 289 0.47 17.61 55.44
CA THR A 289 1.39 17.25 54.34
C THR A 289 1.15 18.02 53.03
N SER A 290 0.05 18.78 52.92
CA SER A 290 -0.23 19.66 51.78
C SER A 290 0.80 20.79 51.65
N GLU A 291 1.19 21.42 52.76
CA GLU A 291 2.17 22.53 52.76
C GLU A 291 3.56 22.06 52.31
N LEU A 292 3.94 20.83 52.69
CA LEU A 292 5.20 20.21 52.26
C LEU A 292 5.19 19.85 50.77
N ALA A 293 4.04 19.42 50.24
CA ALA A 293 3.88 19.13 48.81
C ALA A 293 3.92 20.41 47.94
N GLU A 294 3.35 21.52 48.41
CA GLU A 294 3.48 22.84 47.78
C GLU A 294 4.95 23.30 47.73
N GLY A 295 5.71 23.06 48.80
CA GLY A 295 7.14 23.37 48.87
C GLY A 295 8.00 22.66 47.81
N ILE A 296 7.60 21.47 47.36
CA ILE A 296 8.27 20.71 46.28
C ILE A 296 7.58 20.84 44.92
N LYS A 297 6.56 21.70 44.81
CA LYS A 297 5.77 21.96 43.57
C LYS A 297 5.14 20.70 42.97
N VAL A 298 4.63 19.80 43.81
CA VAL A 298 3.94 18.56 43.41
C VAL A 298 2.44 18.68 43.71
N LYS A 299 1.60 18.09 42.86
CA LYS A 299 0.14 18.09 43.09
C LYS A 299 -0.18 17.17 44.27
N PHE A 300 -1.00 17.65 45.20
CA PHE A 300 -1.40 16.93 46.40
C PHE A 300 -2.90 16.65 46.40
N VAL A 301 -3.28 15.46 46.85
CA VAL A 301 -4.68 15.07 47.03
C VAL A 301 -4.88 14.43 48.40
N HIS A 302 -5.90 14.89 49.12
CA HIS A 302 -6.24 14.35 50.44
C HIS A 302 -7.08 13.08 50.31
N LYS A 303 -6.65 11.98 50.95
CA LYS A 303 -7.30 10.66 50.86
C LYS A 303 -8.75 10.61 51.38
N PHE A 304 -9.14 11.55 52.24
CA PHE A 304 -10.53 11.67 52.72
C PHE A 304 -11.34 12.74 51.96
N SER A 305 -10.82 13.28 50.85
CA SER A 305 -11.58 14.16 49.97
C SER A 305 -12.81 13.43 49.43
N LYS A 306 -13.96 14.12 49.40
CA LYS A 306 -15.17 13.61 48.75
C LYS A 306 -15.00 13.48 47.22
N THR A 307 -14.01 14.17 46.66
CA THR A 307 -13.71 14.24 45.22
C THR A 307 -12.42 13.53 44.82
N LEU A 308 -11.82 12.70 45.69
CA LEU A 308 -10.56 11.98 45.46
C LEU A 308 -10.44 11.33 44.08
N LEU A 309 -11.45 10.57 43.65
CA LEU A 309 -11.43 9.88 42.35
C LEU A 309 -11.56 10.85 41.16
N HIS A 310 -12.23 11.98 41.36
CA HIS A 310 -12.34 13.02 40.33
C HIS A 310 -11.00 13.76 40.18
N GLU A 311 -10.37 14.13 41.29
CA GLU A 311 -9.04 14.77 41.30
C GLU A 311 -7.95 13.87 40.70
N LEU A 312 -8.04 12.55 40.93
CA LEU A 312 -7.21 11.54 40.28
C LEU A 312 -7.43 11.52 38.76
N THR A 313 -8.70 11.58 38.34
CA THR A 313 -9.08 11.61 36.92
C THR A 313 -8.51 12.86 36.24
N ASP A 314 -8.65 14.03 36.87
CA ASP A 314 -8.12 15.29 36.36
C ASP A 314 -6.60 15.25 36.24
N PHE A 315 -5.91 14.63 37.21
CA PHE A 315 -4.46 14.45 37.11
C PHE A 315 -4.06 13.61 35.90
N LEU A 316 -4.74 12.48 35.65
CA LEU A 316 -4.45 11.64 34.48
C LEU A 316 -4.70 12.38 33.17
N LEU A 317 -5.81 13.13 33.07
CA LEU A 317 -6.18 13.87 31.86
C LEU A 317 -5.24 15.05 31.57
N ASP A 318 -4.99 15.90 32.56
CA ASP A 318 -4.24 17.15 32.39
C ASP A 318 -2.71 16.96 32.41
N TYR A 319 -2.20 16.09 33.29
CA TYR A 319 -0.76 16.00 33.56
C TYR A 319 -0.08 14.80 32.91
N LEU A 320 -0.80 13.68 32.70
CA LEU A 320 -0.29 12.54 31.95
C LEU A 320 -0.61 12.61 30.44
N ALA A 321 -1.17 13.75 29.99
CA ALA A 321 -1.48 14.05 28.60
C ALA A 321 -2.48 13.06 27.96
N PHE A 322 -3.41 12.53 28.76
CA PHE A 322 -4.47 11.64 28.29
C PHE A 322 -5.63 12.40 27.63
N GLY A 323 -5.80 13.69 27.94
CA GLY A 323 -6.71 14.58 27.22
C GLY A 323 -6.14 15.13 25.91
N ASP A 324 -6.90 16.03 25.26
CA ASP A 324 -6.45 16.80 24.10
C ASP A 324 -5.24 17.69 24.45
N PHE A 325 -4.44 18.06 23.45
CA PHE A 325 -3.32 18.96 23.66
C PHE A 325 -3.84 20.38 23.89
N ARG A 326 -3.79 20.84 25.13
CA ARG A 326 -4.20 22.20 25.52
C ARG A 326 -3.02 23.14 25.34
N ILE A 327 -3.18 24.14 24.48
CA ILE A 327 -2.21 25.22 24.28
C ILE A 327 -2.60 26.33 25.26
N ILE A 328 -1.74 26.60 26.23
CA ILE A 328 -2.05 27.53 27.32
C ILE A 328 -1.18 28.77 27.27
N ASN A 329 -1.72 29.89 27.76
CA ASN A 329 -0.93 31.06 28.07
C ASN A 329 -0.23 30.85 29.43
N PRO A 330 1.11 30.87 29.49
CA PRO A 330 1.84 30.63 30.73
C PRO A 330 1.67 31.74 31.78
N ALA A 331 1.21 32.94 31.40
CA ALA A 331 1.06 34.07 32.33
C ALA A 331 -0.18 33.96 33.23
N ASP A 332 -1.30 33.48 32.69
CA ASP A 332 -2.61 33.43 33.37
C ASP A 332 -3.22 32.01 33.40
N GLY A 333 -2.63 31.04 32.69
CA GLY A 333 -3.14 29.68 32.58
C GLY A 333 -4.34 29.53 31.65
N ALA A 334 -4.73 30.57 30.91
CA ALA A 334 -5.87 30.53 30.01
C ALA A 334 -5.63 29.59 28.82
N GLU A 335 -6.65 28.83 28.44
CA GLU A 335 -6.61 27.97 27.25
C GLU A 335 -6.78 28.83 25.99
N LEU A 336 -5.75 28.85 25.15
CA LEU A 336 -5.73 29.60 23.89
C LEU A 336 -6.39 28.79 22.77
N SER A 337 -6.04 27.51 22.70
CA SER A 337 -6.54 26.57 21.69
C SER A 337 -6.30 25.13 22.13
N ARG A 338 -6.86 24.19 21.36
CA ARG A 338 -6.83 22.76 21.64
C ARG A 338 -6.66 21.94 20.38
N ALA A 339 -5.78 20.94 20.43
CA ALA A 339 -5.59 19.96 19.38
C ALA A 339 -5.95 18.54 19.84
N LYS A 340 -6.89 17.91 19.13
CA LYS A 340 -7.41 16.57 19.43
C LYS A 340 -6.55 15.43 18.87
N ASP A 341 -5.94 15.66 17.72
CA ASP A 341 -5.16 14.68 16.94
C ASP A 341 -3.90 15.32 16.34
N LEU A 342 -3.04 14.51 15.73
CA LEU A 342 -1.76 14.98 15.19
C LEU A 342 -1.96 16.01 14.07
N GLN A 343 -3.02 15.87 13.29
CA GLN A 343 -3.37 16.79 12.22
C GLN A 343 -3.73 18.17 12.78
N ALA A 344 -4.65 18.24 13.74
CA ALA A 344 -5.04 19.48 14.38
C ALA A 344 -3.85 20.19 15.05
N LEU A 345 -2.93 19.42 15.65
CA LEU A 345 -1.72 19.99 16.25
C LEU A 345 -0.78 20.57 15.19
N GLN A 346 -0.62 19.89 14.06
CA GLN A 346 0.19 20.35 12.94
C GLN A 346 -0.39 21.64 12.33
N ASP A 347 -1.70 21.69 12.12
CA ASP A 347 -2.39 22.85 11.53
C ASP A 347 -2.29 24.10 12.43
N GLN A 348 -2.27 23.91 13.75
CA GLN A 348 -2.21 24.99 14.72
C GLN A 348 -0.79 25.42 15.08
N ILE A 349 0.26 24.67 14.73
CA ILE A 349 1.62 24.88 15.26
C ILE A 349 2.17 26.30 15.00
N PHE A 350 1.87 26.87 13.82
CA PHE A 350 2.30 28.22 13.44
C PHE A 350 1.48 29.32 14.11
N SER A 351 0.29 29.00 14.64
CA SER A 351 -0.57 29.94 15.36
C SER A 351 -0.25 30.05 16.85
N ILE A 352 0.60 29.17 17.39
CA ILE A 352 0.95 29.17 18.82
C ILE A 352 1.83 30.39 19.14
N PRO A 353 1.48 31.23 20.14
CA PRO A 353 2.32 32.35 20.56
C PRO A 353 3.70 31.92 21.08
N ASP A 354 4.71 32.77 20.91
CA ASP A 354 6.12 32.48 21.28
C ASP A 354 6.28 32.02 22.74
N GLU A 355 5.66 32.73 23.68
CA GLU A 355 5.76 32.42 25.11
C GLU A 355 5.15 31.04 25.43
N SER A 356 4.02 30.72 24.80
CA SER A 356 3.36 29.42 24.93
C SER A 356 4.20 28.30 24.30
N LEU A 357 4.70 28.51 23.08
CA LEU A 357 5.54 27.53 22.39
C LEU A 357 6.78 27.19 23.22
N LYS A 358 7.48 28.21 23.73
CA LYS A 358 8.63 28.05 24.62
C LYS A 358 8.26 27.27 25.88
N TYR A 359 7.12 27.61 26.50
CA TYR A 359 6.62 26.92 27.69
C TYR A 359 6.40 25.41 27.44
N HIS A 360 5.77 25.05 26.31
CA HIS A 360 5.45 23.66 25.97
C HIS A 360 6.66 22.83 25.53
N ILE A 361 7.59 23.41 24.75
CA ILE A 361 8.79 22.69 24.28
C ILE A 361 9.76 22.45 25.44
N ASP A 362 10.03 23.46 26.28
CA ASP A 362 11.00 23.35 27.37
C ASP A 362 10.56 22.38 28.48
N ARG A 363 9.26 22.08 28.55
CA ARG A 363 8.65 21.13 29.50
C ARG A 363 8.30 19.76 28.89
N ASN A 364 8.72 19.51 27.66
CA ASN A 364 8.47 18.26 26.93
C ASN A 364 6.97 17.93 26.73
N HIS A 365 6.07 18.92 26.73
CA HIS A 365 4.64 18.68 26.61
C HIS A 365 4.29 18.00 25.27
N PHE A 366 4.89 18.42 24.16
CA PHE A 366 4.71 17.78 22.86
C PHE A 366 5.12 16.30 22.88
N SER A 367 6.31 16.01 23.40
CA SER A 367 6.82 14.63 23.50
C SER A 367 5.94 13.74 24.36
N LYS A 368 5.51 14.22 25.54
CA LYS A 368 4.62 13.48 26.45
C LYS A 368 3.27 13.18 25.80
N TRP A 369 2.65 14.17 25.17
CA TRP A 369 1.36 14.00 24.50
C TRP A 369 1.40 13.00 23.34
N LEU A 370 2.46 13.04 22.53
CA LEU A 370 2.68 12.08 21.44
C LEU A 370 2.92 10.66 21.96
N ARG A 371 3.74 10.50 23.01
CA ARG A 371 4.04 9.20 23.64
C ARG A 371 2.80 8.60 24.31
N ALA A 372 2.00 9.42 24.97
CA ALA A 372 0.72 9.00 25.52
C ALA A 372 -0.23 8.47 24.41
N ARG A 373 -0.09 8.95 23.17
CA ARG A 373 -0.86 8.54 21.98
C ARG A 373 -0.25 7.42 21.13
N ALA A 374 0.72 6.69 21.69
CA ALA A 374 1.46 5.66 20.98
C ALA A 374 2.23 6.14 19.72
N LEU A 375 2.52 7.44 19.61
CA LEU A 375 3.36 8.03 18.57
C LEU A 375 4.83 8.03 19.01
N PHE A 376 5.34 6.86 19.41
CA PHE A 376 6.61 6.71 20.13
C PHE A 376 7.82 7.27 19.38
N SER A 377 7.93 6.99 18.08
CA SER A 377 9.07 7.44 17.27
C SER A 377 9.14 8.96 17.15
N LEU A 378 7.99 9.62 16.96
CA LEU A 378 7.90 11.08 16.89
C LEU A 378 8.11 11.72 18.27
N GLY A 379 7.51 11.16 19.33
CA GLY A 379 7.75 11.61 20.70
C GLY A 379 9.21 11.44 21.16
N LYS A 380 9.91 10.40 20.69
CA LYS A 380 11.35 10.22 20.94
C LYS A 380 12.17 11.32 20.25
N LEU A 381 11.86 11.65 19.01
CA LEU A 381 12.50 12.73 18.27
C LEU A 381 12.31 14.09 18.95
N PHE A 382 11.08 14.42 19.38
CA PHE A 382 10.80 15.70 20.01
C PHE A 382 11.33 15.81 21.45
N ARG A 383 11.57 14.70 22.14
CA ARG A 383 12.21 14.71 23.48
C ARG A 383 13.65 15.22 23.44
N GLN A 384 14.33 15.11 22.30
CA GLN A 384 15.73 15.52 22.13
C GLN A 384 15.89 17.01 21.86
N ALA A 385 14.78 17.75 21.67
CA ALA A 385 14.77 19.15 21.26
C ALA A 385 14.38 20.06 22.42
N ASN A 386 15.18 21.09 22.70
CA ASN A 386 14.88 22.17 23.63
C ASN A 386 14.88 23.52 22.92
N SER A 387 14.18 24.54 23.43
CA SER A 387 14.21 25.88 22.79
C SER A 387 15.62 26.48 22.68
N LYS A 388 16.56 26.05 23.53
CA LYS A 388 17.96 26.50 23.52
C LYS A 388 18.80 25.91 22.38
N ASP A 389 18.33 24.86 21.71
CA ASP A 389 19.07 24.18 20.65
C ASP A 389 18.90 24.88 19.28
N PHE A 390 17.98 25.84 19.19
CA PHE A 390 17.59 26.54 17.96
C PHE A 390 17.97 28.03 18.03
N ALA A 391 18.14 28.66 16.87
CA ALA A 391 18.45 30.09 16.79
C ALA A 391 17.24 30.99 17.11
N SER A 392 16.03 30.52 16.79
CA SER A 392 14.77 31.23 17.00
C SER A 392 13.63 30.25 17.30
N LEU A 393 12.52 30.77 17.81
CA LEU A 393 11.30 29.98 18.01
C LEU A 393 10.62 29.60 16.68
N ASP A 394 10.86 30.35 15.60
CA ASP A 394 10.38 29.97 14.27
C ASP A 394 11.06 28.71 13.75
N GLU A 395 12.35 28.52 14.04
CA GLU A 395 13.03 27.26 13.74
C GLU A 395 12.43 26.08 14.53
N VAL A 396 11.96 26.31 15.75
CA VAL A 396 11.25 25.30 16.55
C VAL A 396 9.92 24.94 15.88
N ARG A 397 9.14 25.95 15.43
CA ARG A 397 7.88 25.72 14.70
C ARG A 397 8.12 24.89 13.44
N GLU A 398 9.12 25.27 12.65
CA GLU A 398 9.50 24.52 11.45
C GLU A 398 9.95 23.10 11.78
N TYR A 399 10.75 22.91 12.82
CA TYR A 399 11.22 21.59 13.25
C TYR A 399 10.05 20.67 13.63
N LEU A 400 9.12 21.18 14.46
CA LEU A 400 7.93 20.43 14.88
C LEU A 400 7.03 20.14 13.67
N PHE A 401 6.77 21.13 12.82
CA PHE A 401 5.95 20.97 11.62
C PHE A 401 6.55 19.94 10.65
N LYS A 402 7.83 20.08 10.29
CA LYS A 402 8.53 19.16 9.38
C LYS A 402 8.62 17.75 9.97
N GLY A 403 8.84 17.63 11.28
CA GLY A 403 8.83 16.35 11.98
C GLY A 403 7.47 15.64 11.89
N MET A 404 6.38 16.36 12.15
CA MET A 404 5.01 15.84 12.02
C MET A 404 4.67 15.48 10.56
N ALA A 405 4.98 16.35 9.61
CA ALA A 405 4.75 16.12 8.19
C ALA A 405 5.51 14.87 7.68
N LYS A 406 6.80 14.75 8.03
CA LYS A 406 7.63 13.59 7.66
C LYS A 406 7.08 12.31 8.28
N TYR A 407 6.66 12.33 9.55
CA TYR A 407 6.05 11.17 10.19
C TYR A 407 4.76 10.73 9.47
N ARG A 408 3.87 11.67 9.14
CA ARG A 408 2.61 11.37 8.44
C ARG A 408 2.85 10.83 7.03
N SER A 409 3.80 11.42 6.29
CA SER A 409 4.19 10.96 4.95
C SER A 409 4.75 9.52 4.96
N VAL A 410 5.66 9.20 5.88
CA VAL A 410 6.22 7.84 6.00
C VAL A 410 5.14 6.82 6.39
N ARG A 411 4.20 7.19 7.26
CA ARG A 411 3.09 6.32 7.66
C ARG A 411 2.08 6.11 6.55
N GLY A 412 1.84 7.12 5.72
CA GLY A 412 0.97 7.06 4.54
C GLY A 412 1.47 6.14 3.43
N ARG A 413 2.77 5.80 3.42
CA ARG A 413 3.38 4.87 2.46
C ARG A 413 3.16 3.40 2.84
N GLY A 414 2.99 2.57 1.82
CA GLY A 414 2.89 1.11 1.88
C GLY A 414 1.60 0.60 2.55
N VAL A 415 0.59 1.46 2.69
CA VAL A 415 -0.67 1.14 3.39
C VAL A 415 -1.84 1.64 2.54
N ILE A 416 -2.83 0.77 2.34
CA ILE A 416 -4.10 1.17 1.75
C ILE A 416 -4.94 1.84 2.84
N ALA A 417 -5.08 3.17 2.77
CA ALA A 417 -5.89 3.93 3.71
C ALA A 417 -7.38 3.82 3.37
N THR A 418 -8.26 3.73 4.37
CA THR A 418 -9.69 3.94 4.17
C THR A 418 -9.92 5.44 3.97
N PHE A 419 -10.56 5.80 2.86
CA PHE A 419 -10.87 7.19 2.55
C PHE A 419 -11.87 7.75 3.58
N ASP A 420 -11.53 8.92 4.13
CA ASP A 420 -12.39 9.69 5.02
C ASP A 420 -12.35 11.14 4.54
N ARG A 421 -13.49 11.65 4.10
CA ARG A 421 -13.62 13.00 3.51
C ARG A 421 -13.15 14.12 4.43
N ASN A 422 -13.13 13.92 5.74
CA ASN A 422 -12.69 14.91 6.73
C ASN A 422 -11.19 14.81 7.05
N LYS A 423 -10.56 13.67 6.75
CA LYS A 423 -9.15 13.40 7.04
C LYS A 423 -8.28 13.38 5.79
N PHE A 424 -8.87 13.24 4.60
CA PHE A 424 -8.13 13.17 3.35
C PHE A 424 -7.31 14.44 3.13
N ASN A 425 -6.01 14.27 2.90
CA ASN A 425 -5.04 15.35 2.80
C ASN A 425 -3.86 14.93 1.91
N GLU A 426 -2.91 15.84 1.71
CA GLU A 426 -1.76 15.65 0.82
C GLU A 426 -0.80 14.51 1.21
N TYR A 427 -0.78 14.06 2.47
CA TYR A 427 0.15 13.01 2.93
C TYR A 427 -0.35 11.58 2.68
N ILE A 428 -1.60 11.40 2.24
CA ILE A 428 -2.17 10.10 1.92
C ILE A 428 -1.96 9.82 0.42
N LEU A 429 -1.02 8.93 0.10
CA LEU A 429 -0.71 8.58 -1.28
C LEU A 429 -1.69 7.58 -1.89
N PHE A 430 -2.18 6.63 -1.10
CA PHE A 430 -3.07 5.58 -1.59
C PHE A 430 -4.27 5.39 -0.66
N SER A 431 -5.48 5.56 -1.18
CA SER A 431 -6.72 5.38 -0.41
C SER A 431 -7.81 4.67 -1.18
N ARG A 432 -8.75 4.04 -0.47
CA ARG A 432 -9.92 3.37 -1.04
C ARG A 432 -11.23 3.95 -0.51
N VAL A 433 -12.21 4.09 -1.38
CA VAL A 433 -13.61 4.44 -1.08
C VAL A 433 -14.45 3.18 -1.26
N GLY A 434 -15.09 2.74 -0.18
CA GLY A 434 -15.83 1.47 -0.11
C GLY A 434 -15.01 0.33 0.50
N GLU A 435 -15.68 -0.80 0.72
CA GLU A 435 -15.14 -1.99 1.41
C GLU A 435 -14.88 -3.17 0.45
N GLY A 436 -15.32 -3.05 -0.80
CA GLY A 436 -15.09 -4.04 -1.85
C GLY A 436 -13.62 -4.18 -2.27
N SER A 437 -13.41 -4.97 -3.31
CA SER A 437 -12.09 -5.11 -3.93
C SER A 437 -11.68 -3.83 -4.66
N ILE A 438 -10.39 -3.52 -4.66
CA ILE A 438 -9.81 -2.37 -5.39
C ILE A 438 -9.40 -2.74 -6.84
N GLY A 439 -9.59 -3.99 -7.25
CA GLY A 439 -9.17 -4.50 -8.56
C GLY A 439 -7.64 -4.71 -8.69
N GLY A 440 -7.20 -5.30 -9.80
CA GLY A 440 -5.82 -5.74 -9.97
C GLY A 440 -4.80 -4.64 -10.16
N LYS A 441 -5.08 -3.66 -11.02
CA LYS A 441 -4.17 -2.51 -11.24
C LYS A 441 -3.86 -1.79 -9.94
N ALA A 442 -4.92 -1.55 -9.15
CA ALA A 442 -4.79 -0.84 -7.88
C ALA A 442 -4.05 -1.68 -6.83
N ARG A 443 -4.29 -3.00 -6.78
CA ARG A 443 -3.52 -3.93 -5.94
C ARG A 443 -2.03 -3.91 -6.31
N GLY A 444 -1.71 -3.92 -7.61
CA GLY A 444 -0.34 -3.82 -8.09
C GLY A 444 0.33 -2.53 -7.62
N LEU A 445 -0.32 -1.37 -7.80
CA LEU A 445 0.17 -0.09 -7.31
C LEU A 445 0.41 -0.06 -5.79
N ALA A 446 -0.55 -0.53 -5.00
CA ALA A 446 -0.40 -0.63 -3.55
C ALA A 446 0.74 -1.59 -3.15
N PHE A 447 0.96 -2.65 -3.93
CA PHE A 447 2.05 -3.59 -3.72
C PHE A 447 3.42 -2.96 -3.98
N ILE A 448 3.58 -2.17 -5.05
CA ILE A 448 4.83 -1.41 -5.30
C ILE A 448 5.14 -0.49 -4.13
N ASP A 449 4.16 0.30 -3.69
CA ASP A 449 4.38 1.28 -2.62
C ASP A 449 4.83 0.60 -1.31
N ASN A 450 4.31 -0.61 -1.05
CA ASN A 450 4.78 -1.46 0.04
C ASN A 450 6.21 -1.99 -0.18
N ILE A 451 6.56 -2.45 -1.39
CA ILE A 451 7.93 -2.87 -1.74
C ILE A 451 8.93 -1.73 -1.52
N LEU A 452 8.62 -0.52 -2.03
CA LEU A 452 9.46 0.66 -1.88
C LEU A 452 9.76 0.98 -0.43
N LYS A 453 8.74 0.86 0.43
CA LYS A 453 8.86 1.09 1.88
C LYS A 453 9.69 0.02 2.57
N ARG A 454 9.40 -1.26 2.34
CA ARG A 454 10.08 -2.40 2.99
C ARG A 454 11.56 -2.48 2.65
N ASN A 455 11.90 -2.25 1.38
CA ASN A 455 13.26 -2.33 0.87
C ASN A 455 14.03 -0.99 0.97
N LYS A 456 13.45 0.04 1.58
CA LYS A 456 14.04 1.40 1.73
C LYS A 456 14.52 2.02 0.41
N LEU A 457 13.97 1.59 -0.73
CA LEU A 457 14.37 2.07 -2.06
C LEU A 457 14.10 3.55 -2.25
N ALA A 458 13.09 4.09 -1.57
CA ALA A 458 12.75 5.52 -1.61
C ALA A 458 13.87 6.45 -1.09
N HIS A 459 14.82 5.93 -0.31
CA HIS A 459 15.94 6.70 0.25
C HIS A 459 17.30 6.28 -0.32
N ARG A 460 17.31 5.40 -1.34
CA ARG A 460 18.54 4.91 -1.95
C ARG A 460 19.19 5.94 -2.87
N PHE A 461 18.40 6.84 -3.45
CA PHE A 461 18.84 7.83 -4.43
C PHE A 461 18.71 9.24 -3.86
N ASP A 462 19.80 9.80 -3.32
CA ASP A 462 19.79 11.09 -2.59
C ASP A 462 19.28 12.29 -3.40
N SER A 463 19.32 12.21 -4.73
CA SER A 463 18.95 13.29 -5.65
C SER A 463 17.63 13.07 -6.41
N VAL A 464 16.93 11.96 -6.16
CA VAL A 464 15.70 11.59 -6.87
C VAL A 464 14.64 11.12 -5.89
N GLU A 465 13.46 11.73 -5.94
CA GLU A 465 12.31 11.24 -5.20
C GLU A 465 11.66 10.06 -5.93
N LEU A 466 11.76 8.86 -5.37
CA LEU A 466 11.06 7.68 -5.85
C LEU A 466 9.72 7.50 -5.12
N THR A 467 8.61 7.54 -5.86
CA THR A 467 7.26 7.50 -5.32
C THR A 467 6.25 6.88 -6.29
N ILE A 468 5.02 6.71 -5.82
CA ILE A 468 3.83 6.53 -6.66
C ILE A 468 3.02 7.83 -6.73
N PRO A 469 2.26 8.09 -7.79
CA PRO A 469 1.32 9.20 -7.84
C PRO A 469 0.18 9.01 -6.83
N ARG A 470 -0.37 10.11 -6.32
CA ARG A 470 -1.55 10.02 -5.43
C ARG A 470 -2.70 9.34 -6.14
N THR A 471 -3.28 8.38 -5.45
CA THR A 471 -4.23 7.43 -6.00
C THR A 471 -5.40 7.23 -5.02
N VAL A 472 -6.62 7.43 -5.50
CA VAL A 472 -7.85 7.09 -4.77
C VAL A 472 -8.62 6.06 -5.58
N VAL A 473 -9.05 4.98 -4.95
CA VAL A 473 -9.74 3.88 -5.64
C VAL A 473 -11.19 3.82 -5.19
N LEU A 474 -12.13 3.85 -6.13
CA LEU A 474 -13.52 3.47 -5.89
C LEU A 474 -13.61 1.95 -6.02
N SER A 475 -13.96 1.24 -4.95
CA SER A 475 -13.99 -0.22 -4.97
C SER A 475 -15.20 -0.79 -5.72
N THR A 476 -15.16 -2.10 -5.99
CA THR A 476 -16.16 -2.82 -6.81
C THR A 476 -17.59 -2.81 -6.25
N ASP A 477 -17.75 -2.54 -4.96
CA ASP A 477 -19.06 -2.33 -4.31
C ASP A 477 -19.73 -1.04 -4.78
N VAL A 478 -18.98 0.05 -5.00
CA VAL A 478 -19.50 1.29 -5.60
C VAL A 478 -20.02 1.03 -7.02
N PHE A 479 -19.32 0.22 -7.80
CA PHE A 479 -19.80 -0.22 -9.12
C PHE A 479 -21.08 -1.05 -9.02
N SER A 480 -21.10 -2.04 -8.12
CA SER A 480 -22.27 -2.91 -7.93
C SER A 480 -23.51 -2.10 -7.51
N GLU A 481 -23.34 -1.15 -6.59
CA GLU A 481 -24.41 -0.23 -6.17
C GLU A 481 -24.90 0.62 -7.33
N PHE A 482 -23.99 1.19 -8.13
CA PHE A 482 -24.33 1.99 -9.31
C PHE A 482 -25.13 1.20 -10.34
N MET A 483 -24.73 -0.05 -10.63
CA MET A 483 -25.42 -0.89 -11.61
C MET A 483 -26.82 -1.30 -11.15
N VAL A 484 -26.98 -1.70 -9.89
CA VAL A 484 -28.29 -2.07 -9.31
C VAL A 484 -29.23 -0.87 -9.23
N ARG A 485 -28.73 0.28 -8.76
CA ARG A 485 -29.55 1.49 -8.57
C ARG A 485 -30.15 2.00 -9.88
N ASN A 486 -29.45 1.82 -10.99
CA ASN A 486 -29.82 2.35 -12.30
C ASN A 486 -30.39 1.28 -13.25
N ASP A 487 -30.59 0.04 -12.77
CA ASP A 487 -31.13 -1.08 -13.55
C ASP A 487 -30.38 -1.31 -14.88
N LEU A 488 -29.04 -1.35 -14.80
CA LEU A 488 -28.18 -1.36 -15.99
C LEU A 488 -27.78 -2.75 -16.47
N TYR A 489 -27.88 -3.80 -15.65
CA TYR A 489 -27.35 -5.13 -15.98
C TYR A 489 -27.99 -5.74 -17.25
N ASP A 490 -29.32 -5.85 -17.29
CA ASP A 490 -30.04 -6.50 -18.41
C ASP A 490 -29.82 -5.76 -19.73
N PHE A 491 -29.86 -4.43 -19.70
CA PHE A 491 -29.61 -3.59 -20.86
C PHE A 491 -28.16 -3.67 -21.34
N ALA A 492 -27.19 -3.52 -20.43
CA ALA A 492 -25.78 -3.48 -20.79
C ALA A 492 -25.28 -4.82 -21.33
N ILE A 493 -25.82 -5.95 -20.88
CA ILE A 493 -25.48 -7.29 -21.40
C ILE A 493 -26.06 -7.49 -22.81
N SER A 494 -27.31 -7.07 -23.04
CA SER A 494 -28.04 -7.33 -24.29
C SER A 494 -27.69 -6.38 -25.45
N SER A 495 -27.38 -5.11 -25.18
CA SER A 495 -27.06 -4.15 -26.25
C SER A 495 -25.70 -4.44 -26.90
N ASN A 496 -25.62 -4.28 -28.21
CA ASN A 496 -24.38 -4.39 -28.99
C ASN A 496 -23.99 -3.03 -29.60
N ASP A 497 -24.50 -1.90 -29.10
CA ASP A 497 -24.10 -0.58 -29.58
C ASP A 497 -23.36 0.19 -28.47
N ASP A 498 -22.07 0.41 -28.67
CA ASP A 498 -21.20 1.03 -27.66
C ASP A 498 -21.61 2.49 -27.37
N GLU A 499 -22.13 3.22 -28.37
CA GLU A 499 -22.61 4.59 -28.19
C GLU A 499 -23.93 4.63 -27.39
N GLU A 500 -24.83 3.67 -27.63
CA GLU A 500 -26.07 3.52 -26.87
C GLU A 500 -25.79 3.19 -25.39
N ILE A 501 -24.85 2.25 -25.17
CA ILE A 501 -24.38 1.88 -23.83
C ILE A 501 -23.79 3.11 -23.13
N LEU A 502 -22.89 3.85 -23.78
CA LEU A 502 -22.28 5.04 -23.21
C LEU A 502 -23.34 6.09 -22.84
N SER A 503 -24.30 6.38 -23.72
CA SER A 503 -25.36 7.36 -23.47
C SER A 503 -26.18 7.00 -22.22
N ARG A 504 -26.62 5.74 -22.09
CA ARG A 504 -27.40 5.28 -20.92
C ARG A 504 -26.60 5.32 -19.62
N PHE A 505 -25.31 4.99 -19.66
CA PHE A 505 -24.45 5.11 -18.48
C PHE A 505 -24.21 6.57 -18.08
N LEU A 506 -24.14 7.51 -19.04
CA LEU A 506 -23.96 8.94 -18.75
C LEU A 506 -25.21 9.55 -18.09
N GLU A 507 -26.41 9.09 -18.46
CA GLU A 507 -27.69 9.49 -17.87
C GLU A 507 -27.90 8.94 -16.45
N ALA A 508 -27.34 7.77 -16.12
CA ALA A 508 -27.46 7.11 -14.82
C ALA A 508 -26.87 7.94 -13.66
N GLU A 509 -27.40 7.80 -12.44
CA GLU A 509 -26.98 8.58 -11.28
C GLU A 509 -25.97 7.86 -10.37
N LEU A 510 -24.95 8.58 -9.91
CA LEU A 510 -24.04 8.10 -8.85
C LEU A 510 -24.67 8.35 -7.47
N ASN A 511 -24.32 7.51 -6.49
CA ASN A 511 -24.77 7.69 -5.11
C ASN A 511 -24.31 9.06 -4.54
N TYR A 512 -25.17 9.69 -3.74
CA TYR A 512 -24.95 11.01 -3.14
C TYR A 512 -23.68 11.03 -2.27
N GLU A 513 -23.44 9.98 -1.48
CA GLU A 513 -22.23 9.88 -0.66
C GLU A 513 -20.95 9.85 -1.50
N THR A 514 -20.95 9.07 -2.59
CA THR A 514 -19.83 9.05 -3.55
C THR A 514 -19.60 10.44 -4.14
N ILE A 515 -20.65 11.19 -4.49
CA ILE A 515 -20.49 12.56 -5.03
C ILE A 515 -19.83 13.50 -4.01
N LEU A 516 -20.17 13.39 -2.72
CA LEU A 516 -19.53 14.17 -1.67
C LEU A 516 -18.05 13.81 -1.51
N ASP A 517 -17.71 12.52 -1.60
CA ASP A 517 -16.33 12.06 -1.55
C ASP A 517 -15.51 12.56 -2.75
N LEU A 518 -16.05 12.50 -3.97
CA LEU A 518 -15.41 13.04 -5.18
C LEU A 518 -15.12 14.54 -5.05
N LYS A 519 -16.04 15.31 -4.44
CA LYS A 519 -15.79 16.74 -4.15
C LYS A 519 -14.60 16.94 -3.22
N SER A 520 -14.48 16.15 -2.16
CA SER A 520 -13.34 16.22 -1.25
C SER A 520 -12.03 15.81 -1.93
N ILE A 521 -12.05 14.82 -2.81
CA ILE A 521 -10.88 14.41 -3.61
C ILE A 521 -10.39 15.57 -4.48
N LEU A 522 -11.28 16.25 -5.22
CA LEU A 522 -10.95 17.39 -6.08
C LEU A 522 -10.49 18.65 -5.32
N ARG A 523 -10.77 18.74 -4.01
CA ARG A 523 -10.24 19.80 -3.16
C ARG A 523 -8.76 19.61 -2.86
N VAL A 524 -8.30 18.37 -2.73
CA VAL A 524 -6.90 18.04 -2.45
C VAL A 524 -6.09 17.89 -3.74
N ILE A 525 -6.61 17.17 -4.73
CA ILE A 525 -5.91 16.93 -6.00
C ILE A 525 -6.11 18.14 -6.91
N LYS A 526 -5.00 18.84 -7.20
CA LYS A 526 -4.96 20.05 -8.03
C LYS A 526 -4.27 19.87 -9.39
N SER A 527 -3.72 18.69 -9.68
CA SER A 527 -3.15 18.32 -10.98
C SER A 527 -4.19 17.62 -11.88
N PRO A 528 -3.94 17.50 -13.20
CA PRO A 528 -4.71 16.62 -14.09
C PRO A 528 -4.84 15.21 -13.53
N MET A 529 -5.97 14.56 -13.82
CA MET A 529 -6.32 13.27 -13.22
C MET A 529 -6.60 12.22 -14.30
N ALA A 530 -6.07 11.02 -14.11
CA ALA A 530 -6.40 9.84 -14.88
C ALA A 530 -7.47 9.04 -14.15
N VAL A 531 -8.56 8.72 -14.86
CA VAL A 531 -9.64 7.83 -14.43
C VAL A 531 -9.42 6.51 -15.14
N ARG A 532 -8.87 5.52 -14.43
CA ARG A 532 -8.46 4.22 -14.97
C ARG A 532 -9.37 3.11 -14.46
N SER A 533 -9.65 2.15 -15.32
CA SER A 533 -10.26 0.87 -14.98
C SER A 533 -9.32 0.01 -14.13
N SER A 534 -9.86 -0.71 -13.15
CA SER A 534 -9.16 -1.73 -12.35
C SER A 534 -10.10 -2.90 -12.12
N SER A 535 -10.10 -3.84 -13.07
CA SER A 535 -10.98 -5.02 -12.99
C SER A 535 -10.47 -6.04 -11.97
N LEU A 536 -11.31 -6.98 -11.54
CA LEU A 536 -10.89 -8.04 -10.61
C LEU A 536 -9.85 -8.98 -11.22
N LEU A 537 -10.05 -9.34 -12.49
CA LEU A 537 -9.25 -10.28 -13.27
C LEU A 537 -8.04 -9.63 -13.94
N GLU A 538 -8.11 -8.32 -14.19
CA GLU A 538 -7.00 -7.51 -14.63
C GLU A 538 -5.79 -7.67 -13.68
N ASP A 539 -4.58 -7.72 -14.22
CA ASP A 539 -3.33 -7.98 -13.47
C ASP A 539 -3.39 -9.17 -12.49
N SER A 540 -4.30 -10.14 -12.71
CA SER A 540 -4.36 -11.35 -11.90
C SER A 540 -3.10 -12.20 -12.06
N HIS A 541 -2.72 -12.92 -11.01
CA HIS A 541 -1.49 -13.72 -11.01
C HIS A 541 -1.44 -14.84 -12.06
N TYR A 542 -2.59 -15.26 -12.61
CA TYR A 542 -2.71 -16.39 -13.53
C TYR A 542 -3.16 -15.99 -14.95
N GLN A 543 -3.86 -14.87 -15.10
CA GLN A 543 -4.35 -14.35 -16.38
C GLN A 543 -4.33 -12.80 -16.36
N PRO A 544 -3.15 -12.16 -16.41
CA PRO A 544 -3.08 -10.71 -16.44
C PRO A 544 -3.58 -10.18 -17.79
N PHE A 545 -4.52 -9.24 -17.73
CA PHE A 545 -5.15 -8.62 -18.90
C PHE A 545 -4.61 -7.21 -19.12
N ALA A 546 -4.52 -6.75 -20.37
CA ALA A 546 -4.00 -5.43 -20.67
C ALA A 546 -4.78 -4.73 -21.80
N GLY A 547 -5.17 -3.47 -21.57
CA GLY A 547 -5.69 -2.57 -22.60
C GLY A 547 -7.14 -2.81 -23.07
N ILE A 548 -7.94 -3.57 -22.33
CA ILE A 548 -9.34 -3.88 -22.73
C ILE A 548 -10.28 -2.71 -22.41
N TYR A 549 -10.06 -2.07 -21.26
CA TYR A 549 -10.96 -1.06 -20.70
C TYR A 549 -10.39 0.34 -20.87
N SER A 550 -11.26 1.30 -21.16
CA SER A 550 -10.89 2.70 -21.43
C SER A 550 -10.22 3.38 -20.23
N THR A 551 -9.27 4.27 -20.50
CA THR A 551 -8.68 5.18 -19.51
C THR A 551 -8.85 6.61 -19.98
N TYR A 552 -9.51 7.45 -19.19
CA TYR A 552 -9.73 8.85 -19.54
C TYR A 552 -8.84 9.76 -18.71
N MET A 553 -8.26 10.79 -19.33
CA MET A 553 -7.51 11.84 -18.63
C MET A 553 -8.31 13.14 -18.68
N ILE A 554 -8.55 13.75 -17.53
CA ILE A 554 -9.25 15.03 -17.43
C ILE A 554 -8.26 16.16 -17.15
N PRO A 555 -8.37 17.29 -17.88
CA PRO A 555 -7.69 18.50 -17.47
C PRO A 555 -8.30 18.99 -16.16
N ASN A 556 -7.45 19.36 -15.20
CA ASN A 556 -7.92 19.85 -13.90
C ASN A 556 -8.12 21.36 -13.92
N THR A 557 -8.88 21.85 -14.91
CA THR A 557 -9.14 23.27 -15.19
C THR A 557 -10.63 23.58 -15.05
N GLY A 558 -10.97 24.85 -14.79
CA GLY A 558 -12.35 25.29 -14.55
C GLY A 558 -12.73 25.39 -13.07
N ASP A 559 -14.01 25.64 -12.79
CA ASP A 559 -14.53 25.71 -11.43
C ASP A 559 -14.73 24.31 -10.81
N ASP A 560 -14.95 24.25 -9.49
CA ASP A 560 -15.13 22.96 -8.80
C ASP A 560 -16.38 22.19 -9.27
N ARG A 561 -17.38 22.86 -9.86
CA ARG A 561 -18.60 22.20 -10.36
C ARG A 561 -18.34 21.52 -11.69
N ASP A 562 -17.64 22.19 -12.60
CA ASP A 562 -17.25 21.68 -13.91
C ASP A 562 -16.30 20.49 -13.74
N ARG A 563 -15.27 20.64 -12.90
CA ARG A 563 -14.32 19.56 -12.57
C ARG A 563 -15.03 18.32 -12.03
N LEU A 564 -16.00 18.51 -11.13
CA LEU A 564 -16.79 17.40 -10.58
C LEU A 564 -17.65 16.74 -11.66
N LYS A 565 -18.30 17.53 -12.52
CA LYS A 565 -19.13 17.00 -13.61
C LYS A 565 -18.29 16.16 -14.57
N MET A 566 -17.12 16.65 -14.98
CA MET A 566 -16.19 15.93 -15.84
C MET A 566 -15.76 14.61 -15.21
N LEU A 567 -15.35 14.63 -13.93
CA LEU A 567 -14.95 13.43 -13.20
C LEU A 567 -16.08 12.40 -13.13
N MET A 568 -17.30 12.82 -12.80
CA MET A 568 -18.48 11.94 -12.77
C MET A 568 -18.76 11.32 -14.15
N GLN A 569 -18.64 12.10 -15.22
CA GLN A 569 -18.82 11.61 -16.59
C GLN A 569 -17.74 10.58 -16.97
N CYS A 570 -16.47 10.81 -16.62
CA CYS A 570 -15.40 9.83 -16.85
C CYS A 570 -15.63 8.53 -16.09
N ILE A 571 -16.03 8.60 -14.82
CA ILE A 571 -16.33 7.42 -14.00
C ILE A 571 -17.40 6.56 -14.68
N LYS A 572 -18.50 7.19 -15.13
CA LYS A 572 -19.59 6.51 -15.84
C LYS A 572 -19.12 5.92 -17.17
N ALA A 573 -18.29 6.64 -17.93
CA ALA A 573 -17.73 6.15 -19.19
C ALA A 573 -16.80 4.95 -19.00
N VAL A 574 -15.99 4.93 -17.93
CA VAL A 574 -15.18 3.75 -17.57
C VAL A 574 -16.07 2.56 -17.21
N TYR A 575 -17.14 2.77 -16.44
CA TYR A 575 -18.11 1.70 -16.16
C TYR A 575 -18.81 1.18 -17.42
N ALA A 576 -19.14 2.07 -18.37
CA ALA A 576 -19.71 1.68 -19.66
C ALA A 576 -18.75 0.78 -20.45
N SER A 577 -17.44 1.06 -20.39
CA SER A 577 -16.42 0.31 -21.15
C SER A 577 -16.33 -1.18 -20.81
N VAL A 578 -16.86 -1.60 -19.66
CA VAL A 578 -16.98 -3.03 -19.28
C VAL A 578 -17.86 -3.79 -20.27
N TYR A 579 -18.87 -3.11 -20.82
CA TYR A 579 -19.92 -3.69 -21.66
C TYR A 579 -19.75 -3.38 -23.15
N TYR A 580 -18.64 -2.75 -23.56
CA TYR A 580 -18.37 -2.53 -24.97
C TYR A 580 -18.13 -3.84 -25.73
N LYS A 581 -18.32 -3.82 -27.05
CA LYS A 581 -18.09 -4.97 -27.95
C LYS A 581 -16.74 -5.64 -27.72
N GLU A 582 -15.68 -4.85 -27.61
CA GLU A 582 -14.31 -5.31 -27.42
C GLU A 582 -14.15 -6.10 -26.10
N SER A 583 -14.69 -5.56 -25.00
CA SER A 583 -14.71 -6.22 -23.68
C SER A 583 -15.56 -7.49 -23.66
N LYS A 584 -16.73 -7.49 -24.32
CA LYS A 584 -17.61 -8.67 -24.43
C LYS A 584 -16.98 -9.81 -25.23
N ALA A 585 -16.40 -9.48 -26.38
CA ALA A 585 -15.68 -10.45 -27.22
C ALA A 585 -14.52 -11.10 -26.44
N TYR A 586 -13.81 -10.28 -25.67
CA TYR A 586 -12.74 -10.74 -24.79
C TYR A 586 -13.21 -11.75 -23.73
N MET A 587 -14.25 -11.41 -22.97
CA MET A 587 -14.77 -12.30 -21.90
C MET A 587 -15.27 -13.63 -22.47
N THR A 588 -15.90 -13.60 -23.64
CA THR A 588 -16.32 -14.81 -24.36
C THR A 588 -15.13 -15.70 -24.72
N SER A 589 -14.01 -15.09 -25.16
CA SER A 589 -12.79 -15.84 -25.53
C SER A 589 -12.06 -16.48 -24.35
N THR A 590 -12.25 -15.97 -23.13
CA THR A 590 -11.62 -16.47 -21.89
C THR A 590 -12.49 -17.47 -21.12
N SER A 591 -13.71 -17.76 -21.61
CA SER A 591 -14.72 -18.58 -20.91
C SER A 591 -15.17 -18.02 -19.55
N ASN A 592 -14.92 -16.72 -19.29
CA ASN A 592 -15.36 -16.04 -18.07
C ASN A 592 -16.80 -15.52 -18.23
N LEU A 593 -17.57 -15.49 -17.14
CA LEU A 593 -18.91 -14.93 -17.14
C LEU A 593 -18.86 -13.40 -17.05
N ILE A 594 -19.52 -12.72 -17.99
CA ILE A 594 -19.60 -11.26 -18.03
C ILE A 594 -20.26 -10.70 -16.76
N ASP A 595 -21.22 -11.43 -16.19
CA ASP A 595 -21.97 -11.03 -14.99
C ASP A 595 -21.13 -11.06 -13.70
N GLU A 596 -20.02 -11.80 -13.70
CA GLU A 596 -19.09 -11.86 -12.56
C GLU A 596 -18.03 -10.75 -12.60
N GLU A 597 -17.88 -10.07 -13.73
CA GLU A 597 -16.88 -9.02 -13.88
C GLU A 597 -17.31 -7.75 -13.13
N LYS A 598 -16.50 -7.39 -12.12
CA LYS A 598 -16.69 -6.16 -11.35
C LYS A 598 -15.54 -5.20 -11.61
N MET A 599 -15.89 -3.92 -11.69
CA MET A 599 -14.94 -2.86 -12.00
C MET A 599 -14.71 -1.97 -10.78
N ALA A 600 -13.45 -1.81 -10.38
CA ALA A 600 -13.03 -0.70 -9.53
C ALA A 600 -12.50 0.44 -10.42
N ILE A 601 -12.52 1.67 -9.91
CA ILE A 601 -12.00 2.84 -10.62
C ILE A 601 -10.84 3.44 -9.84
N ILE A 602 -9.72 3.65 -10.54
CA ILE A 602 -8.55 4.35 -10.02
C ILE A 602 -8.62 5.81 -10.47
N LEU A 603 -8.65 6.71 -9.49
CA LEU A 603 -8.49 8.15 -9.66
C LEU A 603 -7.04 8.51 -9.30
N GLN A 604 -6.21 8.75 -10.31
CA GLN A 604 -4.77 8.91 -10.13
C GLN A 604 -4.30 10.28 -10.63
N GLU A 605 -3.41 10.94 -9.90
CA GLU A 605 -2.73 12.15 -10.38
C GLU A 605 -1.88 11.81 -11.63
N VAL A 606 -2.04 12.57 -12.70
CA VAL A 606 -1.19 12.43 -13.89
C VAL A 606 0.19 13.02 -13.58
N CYS A 607 1.25 12.27 -13.91
CA CYS A 607 2.62 12.76 -13.79
C CYS A 607 2.95 13.76 -14.90
N GLY A 608 3.46 14.92 -14.53
CA GLY A 608 3.97 15.92 -15.46
C GLY A 608 4.11 17.27 -14.80
N PHE A 609 4.42 18.27 -15.62
CA PHE A 609 4.39 19.68 -15.26
C PHE A 609 3.73 20.46 -16.41
N THR A 610 3.28 21.66 -16.08
CA THR A 610 2.64 22.54 -17.07
C THR A 610 3.71 23.26 -17.89
N GLU A 611 3.67 23.11 -19.20
CA GLU A 611 4.43 23.90 -20.17
C GLU A 611 3.48 24.63 -21.13
N GLY A 612 3.36 25.95 -20.95
CA GLY A 612 2.36 26.73 -21.66
C GLY A 612 0.95 26.27 -21.32
N ASP A 613 0.22 25.79 -22.33
CA ASP A 613 -1.16 25.29 -22.20
C ASP A 613 -1.26 23.75 -22.12
N TYR A 614 -0.12 23.08 -21.94
CA TYR A 614 -0.02 21.62 -22.02
C TYR A 614 0.55 21.01 -20.75
N PHE A 615 0.16 19.76 -20.46
CA PHE A 615 0.65 19.02 -19.29
C PHE A 615 1.09 17.61 -19.69
N PHE A 616 2.35 17.28 -19.39
CA PHE A 616 2.96 15.97 -19.68
C PHE A 616 4.29 15.79 -18.92
N PRO A 617 4.80 14.56 -18.76
CA PRO A 617 6.10 14.31 -18.14
C PRO A 617 7.25 14.45 -19.17
N VAL A 618 8.49 14.67 -18.69
CA VAL A 618 9.67 14.70 -19.59
C VAL A 618 9.83 13.34 -20.28
N LEU A 619 9.63 12.27 -19.52
CA LEU A 619 9.87 10.91 -20.00
C LEU A 619 8.81 9.99 -19.40
N SER A 620 8.25 9.13 -20.23
CA SER A 620 7.47 7.96 -19.80
C SER A 620 8.12 6.69 -20.31
N GLY A 621 7.89 5.57 -19.63
CA GLY A 621 8.49 4.30 -20.04
C GLY A 621 7.77 3.06 -19.52
N VAL A 622 8.10 1.95 -20.17
CA VAL A 622 7.69 0.60 -19.77
C VAL A 622 8.93 -0.25 -19.63
N ALA A 623 9.13 -0.81 -18.44
CA ALA A 623 10.27 -1.63 -18.08
C ALA A 623 9.85 -3.08 -17.83
N ARG A 624 10.63 -4.06 -18.28
CA ARG A 624 10.42 -5.48 -18.02
C ARG A 624 11.69 -6.10 -17.47
N SER A 625 11.52 -6.92 -16.44
CA SER A 625 12.61 -7.67 -15.81
C SER A 625 13.15 -8.81 -16.67
N VAL A 626 12.42 -9.21 -17.72
CA VAL A 626 12.86 -10.19 -18.70
C VAL A 626 12.83 -9.57 -20.09
N ASN A 627 13.94 -9.74 -20.79
CA ASN A 627 14.12 -9.38 -22.18
C ASN A 627 13.91 -10.61 -23.06
N PHE A 628 12.84 -10.62 -23.85
CA PHE A 628 12.51 -11.75 -24.71
C PHE A 628 13.33 -11.81 -26.00
N TYR A 629 14.03 -10.71 -26.34
CA TYR A 629 14.88 -10.63 -27.52
C TYR A 629 16.20 -9.92 -27.14
N PRO A 630 17.09 -10.60 -26.39
CA PRO A 630 18.36 -10.02 -25.98
C PRO A 630 19.31 -9.87 -27.17
N ILE A 631 19.94 -8.70 -27.29
CA ILE A 631 20.98 -8.45 -28.29
C ILE A 631 22.34 -8.59 -27.61
N SER A 632 23.22 -9.43 -28.16
CA SER A 632 24.57 -9.63 -27.60
C SER A 632 25.27 -8.29 -27.29
N PRO A 633 25.76 -8.05 -26.05
CA PRO A 633 26.00 -9.03 -24.97
C PRO A 633 24.87 -9.16 -23.91
N GLU A 634 23.68 -8.60 -24.16
CA GLU A 634 22.53 -8.70 -23.26
C GLU A 634 22.12 -10.16 -23.02
N LYS A 635 21.57 -10.42 -21.84
CA LYS A 635 20.90 -11.67 -21.46
C LYS A 635 19.41 -11.42 -21.24
N ALA A 636 18.63 -12.51 -21.24
CA ALA A 636 17.21 -12.44 -20.93
C ALA A 636 16.93 -11.83 -19.55
N GLU A 637 17.82 -12.07 -18.58
CA GLU A 637 17.71 -11.58 -17.19
C GLU A 637 18.14 -10.12 -17.02
N ASP A 638 18.76 -9.50 -18.03
CA ASP A 638 19.25 -8.11 -17.93
C ASP A 638 18.13 -7.06 -18.04
N GLY A 639 16.90 -7.51 -18.31
CA GLY A 639 15.74 -6.66 -18.50
C GLY A 639 15.79 -5.79 -19.76
N VAL A 640 14.65 -5.19 -20.08
CA VAL A 640 14.48 -4.29 -21.23
C VAL A 640 13.57 -3.13 -20.85
N VAL A 641 13.91 -1.93 -21.31
CA VAL A 641 13.17 -0.70 -21.06
C VAL A 641 12.89 0.02 -22.38
N SER A 642 11.63 0.42 -22.57
CA SER A 642 11.18 1.27 -23.67
C SER A 642 10.81 2.63 -23.11
N ILE A 643 11.34 3.72 -23.69
CA ILE A 643 11.09 5.11 -23.25
C ILE A 643 10.64 6.01 -24.39
N ALA A 644 9.83 7.01 -24.05
CA ALA A 644 9.35 8.03 -24.96
C ALA A 644 9.20 9.38 -24.24
N TYR A 645 9.26 10.47 -25.01
CA TYR A 645 9.04 11.83 -24.56
C TYR A 645 7.52 12.08 -24.52
N GLY A 646 7.03 12.75 -23.48
CA GLY A 646 5.59 12.98 -23.28
C GLY A 646 4.86 11.83 -22.56
N LEU A 647 3.53 11.77 -22.72
CA LEU A 647 2.66 10.84 -22.01
C LEU A 647 2.91 9.37 -22.40
N GLY A 648 2.91 8.47 -21.41
CA GLY A 648 3.14 7.04 -21.58
C GLY A 648 2.12 6.31 -22.46
N LYS A 649 0.91 6.87 -22.66
CA LYS A 649 -0.10 6.32 -23.57
C LYS A 649 0.47 6.08 -24.98
N TYR A 650 1.40 6.94 -25.43
CA TYR A 650 2.09 6.77 -26.71
C TYR A 650 2.84 5.43 -26.85
N ILE A 651 3.52 4.96 -25.79
CA ILE A 651 4.24 3.67 -25.81
C ILE A 651 3.24 2.51 -25.74
N VAL A 652 2.23 2.66 -24.87
CA VAL A 652 1.20 1.65 -24.62
C VAL A 652 0.39 1.35 -25.90
N ASP A 653 0.06 2.38 -26.65
CA ASP A 653 -0.66 2.31 -27.94
C ASP A 653 0.23 1.82 -29.11
N GLY A 654 1.50 1.49 -28.85
CA GLY A 654 2.41 0.94 -29.85
C GLY A 654 3.15 1.96 -30.70
N GLY A 655 3.23 3.21 -30.23
CA GLY A 655 4.06 4.25 -30.82
C GLY A 655 5.55 3.91 -30.81
N MET A 656 6.32 4.57 -31.68
CA MET A 656 7.75 4.35 -31.82
C MET A 656 8.55 4.94 -30.65
N SER A 657 9.13 4.06 -29.83
CA SER A 657 9.87 4.38 -28.60
C SER A 657 11.35 3.97 -28.68
N LEU A 658 12.21 4.52 -27.83
CA LEU A 658 13.60 4.10 -27.72
C LEU A 658 13.75 2.91 -26.76
N ARG A 659 14.38 1.81 -27.20
CA ARG A 659 14.60 0.60 -26.38
C ARG A 659 16.06 0.46 -25.93
N PHE A 660 16.27 0.15 -24.65
CA PHE A 660 17.60 -0.15 -24.10
C PHE A 660 17.52 -1.20 -22.98
N SER A 661 18.65 -1.84 -22.66
CA SER A 661 18.78 -2.67 -21.46
C SER A 661 19.36 -1.84 -20.30
N PRO A 662 18.78 -1.87 -19.09
CA PRO A 662 19.32 -1.16 -17.92
C PRO A 662 20.78 -1.47 -17.61
N ARG A 663 21.27 -2.68 -17.91
CA ARG A 663 22.69 -3.04 -17.70
C ARG A 663 23.62 -2.51 -18.79
N PHE A 664 23.08 -2.18 -19.96
CA PHE A 664 23.84 -1.69 -21.12
C PHE A 664 23.16 -0.46 -21.77
N PRO A 665 22.98 0.65 -21.02
CA PRO A 665 22.15 1.78 -21.47
C PRO A 665 22.71 2.52 -22.69
N GLU A 666 24.03 2.52 -22.88
CA GLU A 666 24.69 3.17 -24.01
C GLU A 666 24.60 2.38 -25.33
N LYS A 667 24.11 1.13 -25.31
CA LYS A 667 24.07 0.23 -26.47
C LYS A 667 22.70 0.16 -27.16
N ALA A 668 21.94 1.26 -27.15
CA ALA A 668 20.67 1.32 -27.87
C ALA A 668 20.91 1.21 -29.39
N ILE A 669 20.39 0.15 -30.04
CA ILE A 669 20.58 -0.11 -31.48
C ILE A 669 20.09 1.07 -32.33
N GLN A 670 18.95 1.67 -31.95
CA GLN A 670 18.38 2.80 -32.67
C GLN A 670 19.33 4.00 -32.75
N LEU A 671 20.34 4.07 -31.88
CA LEU A 671 21.34 5.14 -31.85
C LEU A 671 22.69 4.74 -32.48
N SER A 672 22.78 3.56 -33.10
CA SER A 672 24.03 3.02 -33.62
C SER A 672 24.49 3.64 -34.95
N SER A 673 23.56 4.15 -35.75
CA SER A 673 23.84 4.85 -37.01
C SER A 673 22.87 6.02 -37.23
N ILE A 674 23.29 7.03 -37.99
CA ILE A 674 22.46 8.22 -38.29
C ILE A 674 21.18 7.82 -39.04
N GLU A 675 21.27 6.85 -39.95
CA GLU A 675 20.12 6.34 -40.70
C GLU A 675 19.07 5.72 -39.77
N MET A 676 19.50 4.85 -38.83
CA MET A 676 18.61 4.27 -37.81
C MET A 676 18.06 5.33 -36.88
N MET A 677 18.87 6.32 -36.46
CA MET A 677 18.39 7.43 -35.62
C MET A 677 17.27 8.21 -36.31
N LEU A 678 17.41 8.49 -37.61
CA LEU A 678 16.42 9.23 -38.38
C LEU A 678 15.17 8.40 -38.67
N LYS A 679 15.28 7.08 -38.78
CA LYS A 679 14.16 6.19 -39.09
C LYS A 679 13.42 5.73 -37.83
N ASP A 680 14.14 5.23 -36.84
CA ASP A 680 13.65 4.35 -35.77
C ASP A 680 13.48 5.06 -34.41
N THR A 681 13.72 6.38 -34.34
CA THR A 681 13.44 7.20 -33.15
C THR A 681 12.08 7.88 -33.23
N GLN A 682 11.47 8.12 -32.06
CA GLN A 682 10.17 8.77 -31.89
C GLN A 682 9.95 9.98 -32.83
N LYS A 683 8.79 10.03 -33.51
CA LYS A 683 8.39 11.13 -34.40
C LYS A 683 7.37 12.08 -33.81
N GLU A 684 6.61 11.62 -32.83
CA GLU A 684 5.50 12.35 -32.25
C GLU A 684 5.37 12.03 -30.76
N PHE A 685 4.68 12.89 -30.03
CA PHE A 685 4.42 12.71 -28.60
C PHE A 685 3.04 13.23 -28.23
N PHE A 686 2.55 12.74 -27.08
CA PHE A 686 1.23 13.08 -26.55
C PHE A 686 1.34 14.00 -25.33
N ALA A 687 0.42 14.96 -25.24
CA ALA A 687 0.27 15.88 -24.11
C ALA A 687 -1.20 16.16 -23.79
N ILE A 688 -1.51 16.49 -22.53
CA ILE A 688 -2.87 16.89 -22.13
C ILE A 688 -3.06 18.37 -22.46
N ASN A 689 -4.13 18.71 -23.18
CA ASN A 689 -4.50 20.10 -23.45
C ASN A 689 -5.31 20.70 -22.28
N LEU A 690 -4.80 21.76 -21.65
CA LEU A 690 -5.42 22.41 -20.49
C LEU A 690 -6.47 23.49 -20.86
N LYS A 691 -6.50 23.97 -22.11
CA LYS A 691 -7.44 25.02 -22.57
C LYS A 691 -8.88 24.52 -22.75
N ARG A 692 -9.05 23.22 -23.01
CA ARG A 692 -10.37 22.63 -23.30
C ARG A 692 -11.12 22.34 -21.99
N ASN A 693 -11.95 23.29 -21.55
CA ASN A 693 -12.77 23.16 -20.33
C ASN A 693 -14.01 22.25 -20.47
N LEU A 694 -14.29 21.69 -21.65
CA LEU A 694 -15.46 20.85 -21.89
C LEU A 694 -15.03 19.42 -22.22
N PHE A 695 -15.19 18.51 -21.25
CA PHE A 695 -15.06 17.07 -21.47
C PHE A 695 -16.34 16.52 -22.10
N THR A 696 -16.19 15.87 -23.25
CA THR A 696 -17.24 15.03 -23.83
C THR A 696 -16.68 13.61 -23.93
N PRO A 697 -17.10 12.68 -23.06
CA PRO A 697 -16.67 11.30 -23.19
C PRO A 697 -17.11 10.76 -24.54
N LYS A 698 -16.19 10.07 -25.21
CA LYS A 698 -16.45 9.30 -26.42
C LYS A 698 -16.09 7.85 -26.14
N VAL A 699 -16.55 6.95 -27.01
CA VAL A 699 -16.15 5.54 -26.98
C VAL A 699 -14.62 5.42 -27.14
N ASP A 700 -14.00 6.30 -27.95
CA ASP A 700 -12.54 6.44 -28.03
C ASP A 700 -11.98 7.21 -26.82
N ASP A 701 -10.92 6.69 -26.22
CA ASP A 701 -10.34 7.17 -24.96
C ASP A 701 -9.31 8.31 -25.15
N ASN A 702 -9.10 8.74 -26.40
CA ASN A 702 -8.20 9.85 -26.78
C ASN A 702 -8.73 11.26 -26.48
N ALA A 703 -9.84 11.40 -25.75
CA ALA A 703 -10.39 12.71 -25.40
C ALA A 703 -9.36 13.55 -24.61
N HIS A 704 -9.11 14.79 -25.05
CA HIS A 704 -8.17 15.78 -24.46
C HIS A 704 -6.67 15.52 -24.62
N ILE A 705 -6.28 14.46 -25.31
CA ILE A 705 -4.90 14.22 -25.67
C ILE A 705 -4.60 14.90 -27.01
N GLU A 706 -3.58 15.73 -27.03
CA GLU A 706 -3.08 16.39 -28.23
C GLU A 706 -1.79 15.73 -28.69
N ARG A 707 -1.67 15.57 -30.01
CA ARG A 707 -0.55 14.92 -30.68
C ARG A 707 0.33 15.98 -31.31
N PHE A 708 1.60 15.98 -30.96
CA PHE A 708 2.62 16.88 -31.47
C PHE A 708 3.64 16.10 -32.29
N SER A 709 4.13 16.70 -33.37
CA SER A 709 5.34 16.25 -34.03
C SER A 709 6.57 16.64 -33.22
N VAL A 710 7.65 15.84 -33.32
CA VAL A 710 8.94 16.14 -32.65
C VAL A 710 9.55 17.45 -33.15
N SER A 711 9.24 17.90 -34.37
CA SER A 711 9.62 19.23 -34.86
C SER A 711 8.99 20.39 -34.08
N GLU A 712 7.82 20.18 -33.49
CA GLU A 712 7.15 21.18 -32.64
C GLU A 712 7.69 21.17 -31.20
N GLY A 713 8.61 20.25 -30.87
CA GLY A 713 9.18 20.10 -29.55
C GLY A 713 9.97 21.31 -29.05
N ASP A 714 10.53 22.13 -29.94
CA ASP A 714 11.36 23.30 -29.60
C ASP A 714 10.61 24.37 -28.79
N GLN A 715 9.26 24.35 -28.78
CA GLN A 715 8.46 25.25 -27.95
C GLN A 715 8.47 24.86 -26.46
N PHE A 716 8.91 23.64 -26.13
CA PHE A 716 8.92 23.10 -24.77
C PHE A 716 10.33 23.14 -24.18
N THR A 717 10.43 23.68 -22.98
CA THR A 717 11.69 23.85 -22.24
C THR A 717 12.36 22.54 -21.89
N THR A 718 11.59 21.49 -21.58
CA THR A 718 12.13 20.16 -21.23
C THR A 718 12.54 19.33 -22.43
N PHE A 719 12.13 19.70 -23.64
CA PHE A 719 12.48 18.98 -24.87
C PHE A 719 13.99 18.83 -25.06
N ARG A 720 14.76 19.85 -24.66
CA ARG A 720 16.25 19.84 -24.67
C ARG A 720 16.86 18.68 -23.88
N MET A 721 16.11 18.10 -22.94
CA MET A 721 16.58 17.01 -22.09
C MET A 721 16.50 15.66 -22.81
N ALA A 722 15.57 15.49 -23.75
CA ALA A 722 15.37 14.26 -24.50
C ALA A 722 15.94 14.33 -25.94
N ALA A 723 15.98 15.52 -26.54
CA ALA A 723 16.31 15.71 -27.95
C ALA A 723 17.78 16.00 -28.23
N SER A 724 18.23 15.57 -29.40
CA SER A 724 19.47 15.93 -30.08
C SER A 724 19.18 16.51 -31.46
N THR A 725 20.18 17.12 -32.08
CA THR A 725 20.06 17.77 -33.39
C THR A 725 20.94 17.11 -34.42
N TYR A 726 20.35 16.63 -35.50
CA TYR A 726 21.07 16.22 -36.70
C TYR A 726 21.37 17.43 -37.59
N VAL A 727 22.66 17.73 -37.76
CA VAL A 727 23.16 18.87 -38.51
C VAL A 727 23.50 18.43 -39.93
N TYR A 728 22.65 18.79 -40.89
CA TYR A 728 22.75 18.36 -42.30
C TYR A 728 24.11 18.64 -42.94
N HIS A 729 24.72 19.79 -42.64
CA HIS A 729 25.98 20.20 -43.28
C HIS A 729 27.19 19.38 -42.84
N ASP A 730 27.14 18.81 -41.64
CA ASP A 730 28.26 18.13 -41.01
C ASP A 730 28.05 16.61 -40.93
N ASP A 731 26.91 16.11 -41.43
CA ASP A 731 26.46 14.71 -41.32
C ASP A 731 26.70 14.11 -39.92
N ARG A 732 26.28 14.86 -38.89
CA ARG A 732 26.51 14.49 -37.49
C ARG A 732 25.34 14.84 -36.60
N VAL A 733 25.22 14.11 -35.50
CA VAL A 733 24.27 14.40 -34.43
C VAL A 733 25.00 15.09 -33.29
N VAL A 734 24.46 16.23 -32.85
CA VAL A 734 24.94 17.02 -31.72
C VAL A 734 23.90 16.96 -30.61
N ASP A 735 24.34 16.65 -29.38
CA ASP A 735 23.47 16.58 -28.21
C ASP A 735 22.81 17.94 -27.92
N GLY A 736 21.50 17.93 -27.67
CA GLY A 736 20.70 19.12 -27.40
C GLY A 736 20.12 19.79 -28.66
N ILE A 737 19.51 20.97 -28.46
CA ILE A 737 18.70 21.69 -29.47
C ILE A 737 19.28 23.03 -29.93
N SER A 738 20.52 23.35 -29.52
CA SER A 738 21.15 24.66 -29.78
C SER A 738 21.56 24.87 -31.24
N GLN A 739 21.84 23.79 -31.96
CA GLN A 739 22.21 23.84 -33.38
C GLN A 739 20.98 23.90 -34.28
N LYS A 740 21.14 24.39 -35.51
CA LYS A 740 20.10 24.28 -36.55
C LYS A 740 20.17 22.91 -37.22
N GLY A 741 19.04 22.23 -37.37
CA GLY A 741 18.99 20.90 -37.95
C GLY A 741 17.69 20.17 -37.66
N MET A 742 17.62 18.88 -38.00
CA MET A 742 16.48 18.02 -37.68
C MET A 742 16.52 17.59 -36.21
N ARG A 743 15.38 17.60 -35.53
CA ARG A 743 15.27 17.13 -34.14
C ARG A 743 15.11 15.61 -34.09
N ILE A 744 15.86 14.97 -33.20
CA ILE A 744 15.87 13.52 -32.99
C ILE A 744 15.77 13.25 -31.49
N ILE A 745 14.90 12.32 -31.09
CA ILE A 745 14.78 11.91 -29.69
C ILE A 745 15.81 10.82 -29.38
N THR A 746 16.82 11.13 -28.57
CA THR A 746 17.92 10.20 -28.26
C THR A 746 18.06 9.89 -26.77
N PHE A 747 17.54 10.75 -25.90
CA PHE A 747 17.70 10.64 -24.44
C PHE A 747 19.16 10.55 -23.96
N ASN A 748 20.13 11.10 -24.71
CA ASN A 748 21.55 11.05 -24.34
C ASN A 748 21.84 11.65 -22.94
N ASN A 749 21.05 12.63 -22.48
CA ASN A 749 21.18 13.16 -21.12
C ASN A 749 20.84 12.12 -20.02
N PHE A 750 19.97 11.17 -20.32
CA PHE A 750 19.57 10.09 -19.41
C PHE A 750 20.47 8.85 -19.57
N LEU A 751 20.79 8.47 -20.81
CA LEU A 751 21.49 7.20 -21.10
C LEU A 751 23.02 7.32 -21.10
N LYS A 752 23.58 8.50 -21.44
CA LYS A 752 25.03 8.71 -21.60
C LYS A 752 25.60 9.68 -20.56
N HIS A 753 24.95 10.82 -20.34
CA HIS A 753 25.45 11.86 -19.43
C HIS A 753 25.03 11.67 -17.97
N ASN A 754 24.19 10.66 -17.68
CA ASN A 754 23.71 10.31 -16.34
C ASN A 754 23.16 11.50 -15.54
N VAL A 755 22.49 12.46 -16.20
CA VAL A 755 21.83 13.61 -15.54
C VAL A 755 20.74 13.11 -14.59
N PHE A 756 20.17 11.94 -14.89
CA PHE A 756 19.25 11.19 -14.06
C PHE A 756 19.68 9.72 -14.06
N PRO A 757 19.82 9.05 -12.90
CA PRO A 757 20.34 7.68 -12.77
C PRO A 757 19.32 6.61 -13.21
N LEU A 758 18.77 6.74 -14.42
CA LEU A 758 17.65 5.93 -14.90
C LEU A 758 18.00 4.44 -14.96
N ALA A 759 19.17 4.11 -15.53
CA ALA A 759 19.60 2.74 -15.73
C ALA A 759 19.85 1.99 -14.40
N GLU A 760 20.53 2.66 -13.44
CA GLU A 760 20.78 2.11 -12.11
C GLU A 760 19.46 1.90 -11.34
N MET A 761 18.61 2.94 -11.28
CA MET A 761 17.31 2.85 -10.63
C MET A 761 16.46 1.72 -11.23
N MET A 762 16.47 1.56 -12.56
CA MET A 762 15.66 0.52 -13.19
C MET A 762 16.17 -0.88 -12.93
N THR A 763 17.49 -1.07 -12.84
CA THR A 763 18.09 -2.34 -12.46
C THR A 763 17.60 -2.74 -11.07
N ASP A 764 17.73 -1.85 -10.09
CA ASP A 764 17.35 -2.12 -8.70
C ASP A 764 15.84 -2.37 -8.54
N ILE A 765 15.01 -1.54 -9.18
CA ILE A 765 13.56 -1.65 -9.11
C ILE A 765 13.09 -2.96 -9.75
N LEU A 766 13.62 -3.34 -10.92
CA LEU A 766 13.22 -4.58 -11.60
C LEU A 766 13.68 -5.82 -10.84
N GLU A 767 14.92 -5.85 -10.35
CA GLU A 767 15.45 -6.98 -9.57
C GLU A 767 14.64 -7.16 -8.27
N THR A 768 14.44 -6.08 -7.51
CA THR A 768 13.68 -6.12 -6.24
C THR A 768 12.22 -6.51 -6.49
N SER A 769 11.57 -5.91 -7.48
CA SER A 769 10.15 -6.16 -7.76
C SER A 769 9.91 -7.58 -8.29
N SER A 770 10.81 -8.10 -9.12
CA SER A 770 10.76 -9.49 -9.61
C SER A 770 10.95 -10.49 -8.46
N HIS A 771 11.88 -10.21 -7.55
CA HIS A 771 12.12 -11.03 -6.36
C HIS A 771 10.90 -11.09 -5.43
N GLU A 772 10.34 -9.92 -5.07
CA GLU A 772 9.17 -9.81 -4.18
C GLU A 772 7.89 -10.39 -4.81
N MET A 773 7.72 -10.26 -6.14
CA MET A 773 6.60 -10.85 -6.88
C MET A 773 6.76 -12.37 -7.07
N GLY A 774 7.98 -12.90 -6.99
CA GLY A 774 8.29 -14.30 -7.28
C GLY A 774 8.12 -14.69 -8.77
N LYS A 775 7.95 -13.70 -9.65
CA LYS A 775 7.78 -13.84 -11.10
C LYS A 775 8.41 -12.63 -11.79
N PRO A 776 8.81 -12.75 -13.07
CA PRO A 776 9.15 -11.58 -13.86
C PRO A 776 8.03 -10.54 -13.85
N VAL A 777 8.39 -9.26 -13.79
CA VAL A 777 7.49 -8.12 -13.74
C VAL A 777 7.66 -7.18 -14.92
N GLU A 778 6.57 -6.51 -15.28
CA GLU A 778 6.48 -5.32 -16.11
C GLU A 778 6.10 -4.12 -15.22
N ILE A 779 6.71 -2.97 -15.45
CA ILE A 779 6.50 -1.73 -14.69
C ILE A 779 6.30 -0.58 -15.67
N GLU A 780 5.21 0.17 -15.51
CA GLU A 780 5.00 1.46 -16.18
C GLU A 780 5.51 2.58 -15.26
N PHE A 781 6.23 3.56 -15.81
CA PHE A 781 6.80 4.65 -15.04
C PHE A 781 6.80 5.99 -15.80
N ALA A 782 6.93 7.09 -15.07
CA ALA A 782 7.12 8.43 -15.61
C ALA A 782 8.11 9.24 -14.78
N ILE A 783 8.88 10.09 -15.44
CA ILE A 783 9.87 10.97 -14.82
C ILE A 783 9.44 12.42 -15.01
N ASN A 784 9.31 13.11 -13.88
CA ASN A 784 9.12 14.54 -13.84
C ASN A 784 10.45 15.19 -13.50
N MET A 785 10.87 16.12 -14.33
CA MET A 785 12.04 16.95 -14.08
C MET A 785 11.71 18.35 -14.59
N ASP A 786 11.83 19.35 -13.71
CA ASP A 786 11.66 20.74 -14.11
C ASP A 786 12.75 21.13 -15.12
N GLY A 787 12.50 22.15 -15.94
CA GLY A 787 13.47 22.60 -16.94
C GLY A 787 14.85 22.90 -16.36
N HIS A 788 14.94 23.27 -15.07
CA HIS A 788 16.19 23.55 -14.38
C HIS A 788 16.84 22.34 -13.68
N GLY A 789 16.15 21.19 -13.60
CA GLY A 789 16.69 19.94 -13.06
C GLY A 789 16.82 19.88 -11.53
N HIS A 790 16.17 20.77 -10.79
CA HIS A 790 16.22 20.83 -9.33
C HIS A 790 15.27 19.82 -8.68
N HIS A 791 14.13 19.51 -9.30
CA HIS A 791 13.15 18.56 -8.78
C HIS A 791 13.08 17.35 -9.72
N LYS A 792 13.62 16.22 -9.27
CA LYS A 792 13.65 14.95 -10.01
C LYS A 792 12.75 13.95 -9.30
N VAL A 793 11.63 13.60 -9.92
CA VAL A 793 10.66 12.66 -9.36
C VAL A 793 10.49 11.47 -10.30
N PHE A 794 10.75 10.27 -9.79
CA PHE A 794 10.48 9.00 -10.46
C PHE A 794 9.15 8.45 -9.95
N ASN A 795 8.17 8.35 -10.85
CA ASN A 795 6.83 7.86 -10.52
C ASN A 795 6.63 6.46 -11.07
N LEU A 796 6.29 5.51 -10.21
CA LEU A 796 5.82 4.19 -10.61
C LEU A 796 4.31 4.23 -10.83
N LEU A 797 3.87 3.97 -12.06
CA LEU A 797 2.49 4.12 -12.50
C LEU A 797 1.70 2.80 -12.46
N GLN A 798 2.39 1.67 -12.62
CA GLN A 798 1.80 0.34 -12.57
C GLN A 798 2.89 -0.74 -12.43
N ILE A 799 2.54 -1.90 -11.86
CA ILE A 799 3.31 -3.15 -11.93
C ILE A 799 2.38 -4.28 -12.32
N ARG A 800 2.89 -5.21 -13.12
CA ARG A 800 2.18 -6.41 -13.53
C ARG A 800 3.12 -7.61 -13.51
N PRO A 801 2.68 -8.81 -13.08
CA PRO A 801 3.45 -10.02 -13.30
C PRO A 801 3.41 -10.40 -14.79
N ILE A 802 4.54 -10.85 -15.34
CA ILE A 802 4.64 -11.42 -16.68
C ILE A 802 4.50 -12.94 -16.53
N VAL A 803 3.57 -13.54 -17.27
CA VAL A 803 3.37 -15.00 -17.28
C VAL A 803 4.53 -15.63 -18.05
N ASN A 804 5.38 -16.39 -17.36
CA ASN A 804 6.43 -17.17 -17.98
C ASN A 804 6.07 -18.67 -17.91
N ASN A 805 5.84 -19.29 -19.07
CA ASN A 805 5.44 -20.70 -19.16
C ASN A 805 6.67 -21.61 -19.02
N LYS A 806 6.77 -22.31 -17.89
CA LYS A 806 7.79 -23.35 -17.62
C LYS A 806 7.37 -24.74 -18.16
N GLU A 807 6.90 -24.84 -19.39
CA GLU A 807 6.87 -26.15 -20.05
C GLU A 807 8.23 -26.40 -20.70
N ASN A 808 8.98 -27.37 -20.18
CA ASN A 808 10.29 -27.76 -20.69
C ASN A 808 10.13 -28.59 -21.96
N LEU A 809 9.82 -27.95 -23.09
CA LEU A 809 10.06 -28.55 -24.41
C LEU A 809 11.48 -28.19 -24.82
N THR A 810 12.28 -29.21 -25.12
CA THR A 810 13.62 -29.03 -25.69
C THR A 810 13.56 -29.51 -27.13
N ILE A 811 13.43 -28.60 -28.09
CA ILE A 811 13.42 -28.97 -29.51
C ILE A 811 14.86 -29.19 -29.96
N ASN A 812 15.16 -30.33 -30.59
CA ASN A 812 16.47 -30.56 -31.21
C ASN A 812 16.47 -30.03 -32.65
N LEU A 813 17.19 -28.93 -32.88
CA LEU A 813 17.19 -28.18 -34.13
C LEU A 813 17.78 -28.97 -35.32
N GLU A 814 18.67 -29.92 -35.04
CA GLU A 814 19.36 -30.73 -36.06
C GLU A 814 18.44 -31.76 -36.74
N GLN A 815 17.27 -32.05 -36.14
CA GLN A 815 16.34 -33.09 -36.60
C GLN A 815 15.15 -32.54 -37.39
N ILE A 816 15.15 -31.23 -37.68
CA ILE A 816 14.04 -30.57 -38.36
C ILE A 816 14.19 -30.72 -39.87
N ASN A 817 13.20 -31.34 -40.50
CA ASN A 817 13.12 -31.36 -41.95
C ASN A 817 12.46 -30.06 -42.46
N ARG A 818 13.29 -29.06 -42.81
CA ARG A 818 12.84 -27.74 -43.29
C ARG A 818 11.92 -27.83 -44.53
N GLU A 819 12.09 -28.84 -45.39
CA GLU A 819 11.27 -29.01 -46.60
C GLU A 819 9.82 -29.41 -46.29
N LYS A 820 9.54 -29.93 -45.09
CA LYS A 820 8.20 -30.33 -44.62
C LYS A 820 7.51 -29.25 -43.77
N CYS A 821 8.05 -28.04 -43.76
CA CYS A 821 7.58 -26.94 -42.92
C CYS A 821 6.94 -25.83 -43.77
N ILE A 822 5.87 -25.24 -43.25
CA ILE A 822 5.24 -24.03 -43.80
C ILE A 822 6.00 -22.79 -43.28
N VAL A 823 6.32 -22.79 -41.98
CA VAL A 823 7.03 -21.70 -41.32
C VAL A 823 8.12 -22.29 -40.42
N VAL A 824 9.34 -21.75 -40.52
CA VAL A 824 10.42 -21.98 -39.55
C VAL A 824 10.89 -20.62 -39.07
N SER A 825 10.78 -20.39 -37.76
CA SER A 825 11.21 -19.15 -37.12
C SER A 825 12.36 -19.42 -36.16
N GLU A 826 13.44 -18.68 -36.37
CA GLU A 826 14.58 -18.60 -35.44
C GLU A 826 14.39 -17.48 -34.40
N SER A 827 13.18 -16.92 -34.34
CA SER A 827 12.77 -15.82 -33.46
C SER A 827 11.31 -16.02 -33.04
N ALA A 828 11.06 -17.06 -32.26
CA ALA A 828 9.72 -17.45 -31.79
C ALA A 828 9.54 -17.26 -30.28
N LEU A 829 8.33 -16.92 -29.88
CA LEU A 829 7.89 -16.80 -28.49
C LEU A 829 6.67 -17.68 -28.20
N GLY A 830 6.54 -18.04 -26.94
CA GLY A 830 5.60 -19.04 -26.46
C GLY A 830 6.32 -20.35 -26.16
N ASN A 831 5.62 -21.28 -25.52
CA ASN A 831 6.07 -22.65 -25.29
C ASN A 831 4.85 -23.55 -25.46
N GLY A 832 4.99 -24.64 -26.21
CA GLY A 832 3.91 -25.63 -26.34
C GLY A 832 3.91 -26.39 -27.66
N ILE A 833 2.99 -27.34 -27.73
CA ILE A 833 2.63 -28.11 -28.93
C ILE A 833 1.19 -27.78 -29.27
N TYR A 834 0.92 -27.36 -30.51
CA TYR A 834 -0.44 -27.18 -31.03
C TYR A 834 -0.66 -28.21 -32.14
N ASP A 835 -1.62 -29.11 -31.94
CA ASP A 835 -1.90 -30.24 -32.83
C ASP A 835 -3.35 -30.28 -33.33
N SER A 836 -4.12 -29.22 -33.08
CA SER A 836 -5.55 -29.12 -33.40
C SER A 836 -5.88 -28.06 -34.46
N ILE A 837 -4.89 -27.37 -35.02
CA ILE A 837 -5.10 -26.22 -35.93
C ILE A 837 -5.11 -26.69 -37.38
N CYS A 838 -6.23 -26.47 -38.09
CA CYS A 838 -6.39 -26.81 -39.51
C CYS A 838 -6.53 -25.60 -40.43
N ASP A 839 -6.83 -24.43 -39.88
CA ASP A 839 -7.12 -23.21 -40.63
C ASP A 839 -5.90 -22.27 -40.64
N VAL A 840 -5.56 -21.71 -41.81
CA VAL A 840 -4.50 -20.71 -42.02
C VAL A 840 -5.11 -19.49 -42.68
N VAL A 841 -4.96 -18.33 -42.05
CA VAL A 841 -5.30 -17.03 -42.63
C VAL A 841 -3.98 -16.30 -42.90
N TYR A 842 -3.70 -15.97 -44.15
CA TYR A 842 -2.47 -15.28 -44.50
C TYR A 842 -2.69 -14.14 -45.50
N ILE A 843 -1.81 -13.16 -45.43
CA ILE A 843 -1.72 -12.06 -46.39
C ILE A 843 -0.71 -12.41 -47.45
N VAL A 844 -1.11 -12.29 -48.72
CA VAL A 844 -0.26 -12.54 -49.88
C VAL A 844 0.79 -11.42 -49.97
N PRO A 845 2.09 -11.69 -49.71
CA PRO A 845 3.10 -10.64 -49.56
C PRO A 845 3.25 -9.73 -50.79
N GLU A 846 3.10 -10.28 -52.00
CA GLU A 846 3.27 -9.57 -53.26
C GLU A 846 2.17 -8.52 -53.51
N LYS A 847 1.05 -8.64 -52.80
CA LYS A 847 -0.14 -7.78 -52.96
C LYS A 847 -0.37 -6.88 -51.74
N PHE A 848 0.54 -6.88 -50.78
CA PHE A 848 0.45 -6.04 -49.60
C PHE A 848 0.73 -4.58 -49.94
N ASN A 849 -0.16 -3.69 -49.51
CA ASN A 849 -0.02 -2.25 -49.62
C ASN A 849 -0.10 -1.61 -48.23
N ALA A 850 0.99 -0.96 -47.79
CA ALA A 850 1.06 -0.28 -46.49
C ALA A 850 0.01 0.83 -46.33
N ALA A 851 -0.50 1.41 -47.42
CA ALA A 851 -1.55 2.42 -47.38
C ALA A 851 -2.97 1.84 -47.12
N GLU A 852 -3.17 0.52 -47.24
CA GLU A 852 -4.48 -0.14 -47.16
C GLU A 852 -4.61 -1.05 -45.91
N THR A 853 -3.73 -0.86 -44.93
CA THR A 853 -3.65 -1.69 -43.72
C THR A 853 -4.92 -1.64 -42.85
N TRP A 854 -5.65 -0.52 -42.88
CA TRP A 854 -6.93 -0.38 -42.18
C TRP A 854 -8.04 -1.25 -42.78
N GLN A 855 -8.16 -1.30 -44.12
CA GLN A 855 -9.11 -2.19 -44.79
C GLN A 855 -8.76 -3.66 -44.51
N LEU A 856 -7.47 -4.00 -44.48
CA LEU A 856 -7.00 -5.35 -44.14
C LEU A 856 -7.44 -5.78 -42.74
N ALA A 857 -7.32 -4.91 -41.75
CA ALA A 857 -7.77 -5.20 -40.38
C ALA A 857 -9.26 -5.56 -40.32
N GLN A 858 -10.12 -4.88 -41.09
CA GLN A 858 -11.56 -5.17 -41.15
C GLN A 858 -11.87 -6.53 -41.79
N VAL A 859 -11.12 -6.93 -42.83
CA VAL A 859 -11.29 -8.24 -43.46
C VAL A 859 -10.90 -9.36 -42.49
N ILE A 860 -9.80 -9.18 -41.76
CA ILE A 860 -9.33 -10.13 -40.76
C ILE A 860 -10.35 -10.26 -39.62
N GLU A 861 -10.94 -9.16 -39.17
CA GLU A 861 -12.01 -9.17 -38.16
C GLU A 861 -13.21 -10.02 -38.59
N GLN A 862 -13.65 -9.91 -39.85
CA GLN A 862 -14.77 -10.70 -40.37
C GLN A 862 -14.45 -12.21 -40.36
N LEU A 863 -13.25 -12.60 -40.79
CA LEU A 863 -12.80 -13.99 -40.76
C LEU A 863 -12.69 -14.52 -39.33
N ASN A 864 -12.08 -13.73 -38.42
CA ASN A 864 -11.96 -14.10 -37.02
C ASN A 864 -13.34 -14.32 -36.37
N LYS A 865 -14.33 -13.47 -36.68
CA LYS A 865 -15.69 -13.62 -36.16
C LYS A 865 -16.32 -14.95 -36.59
N SER A 866 -16.26 -15.28 -37.89
CA SER A 866 -16.77 -16.56 -38.41
C SER A 866 -16.07 -17.76 -37.77
N LEU A 867 -14.74 -17.72 -37.63
CA LEU A 867 -13.97 -18.79 -37.00
C LEU A 867 -14.30 -18.93 -35.50
N THR A 868 -14.50 -17.81 -34.80
CA THR A 868 -14.87 -17.80 -33.37
C THR A 868 -16.26 -18.40 -33.14
N GLU A 869 -17.26 -18.03 -33.95
CA GLU A 869 -18.61 -18.59 -33.88
C GLU A 869 -18.63 -20.11 -34.10
N GLU A 870 -17.76 -20.60 -34.99
CA GLU A 870 -17.57 -22.04 -35.23
C GLU A 870 -16.62 -22.73 -34.25
N LYS A 871 -16.09 -22.00 -33.26
CA LYS A 871 -15.12 -22.48 -32.25
C LYS A 871 -13.86 -23.10 -32.87
N ARG A 872 -13.38 -22.51 -33.98
CA ARG A 872 -12.18 -22.93 -34.70
C ARG A 872 -11.02 -21.99 -34.42
N ASN A 873 -9.86 -22.54 -34.10
CA ASN A 873 -8.61 -21.79 -33.93
C ASN A 873 -7.79 -21.83 -35.23
N TYR A 874 -7.02 -20.79 -35.49
CA TYR A 874 -6.26 -20.67 -36.75
C TYR A 874 -4.84 -20.11 -36.56
N LEU A 875 -4.03 -20.29 -37.61
CA LEU A 875 -2.71 -19.68 -37.81
C LEU A 875 -2.86 -18.39 -38.61
N LEU A 876 -2.38 -17.26 -38.08
CA LEU A 876 -2.40 -15.95 -38.75
C LEU A 876 -0.99 -15.59 -39.25
N ILE A 877 -0.84 -15.24 -40.52
CA ILE A 877 0.45 -14.84 -41.11
C ILE A 877 0.29 -13.53 -41.88
N GLY A 878 1.16 -12.54 -41.64
CA GLY A 878 1.08 -11.29 -42.38
C GLY A 878 2.36 -10.46 -42.31
N PRO A 879 2.54 -9.53 -43.26
CA PRO A 879 3.70 -8.67 -43.31
C PRO A 879 3.64 -7.52 -42.29
N GLY A 880 4.79 -7.16 -41.75
CA GLY A 880 4.89 -6.05 -40.78
C GLY A 880 4.43 -6.43 -39.36
N ARG A 881 4.32 -5.42 -38.51
CA ARG A 881 3.96 -5.56 -37.10
C ARG A 881 2.46 -5.71 -36.90
N TRP A 882 2.01 -6.73 -36.16
CA TRP A 882 0.61 -6.83 -35.76
C TRP A 882 0.30 -5.89 -34.59
N GLY A 883 -0.77 -5.11 -34.69
CA GLY A 883 -1.24 -4.22 -33.63
C GLY A 883 -0.50 -2.87 -33.55
N SER A 884 0.11 -2.41 -34.65
CA SER A 884 0.69 -1.07 -34.73
C SER A 884 -0.29 -0.06 -35.31
N SER A 885 -0.36 1.14 -34.72
CA SER A 885 -1.11 2.27 -35.28
C SER A 885 -0.43 2.95 -36.47
N ASP A 886 0.84 2.61 -36.76
CA ASP A 886 1.58 3.14 -37.90
C ASP A 886 1.41 2.22 -39.12
N PRO A 887 0.73 2.67 -40.20
CA PRO A 887 0.51 1.89 -41.42
C PRO A 887 1.79 1.41 -42.10
N TRP A 888 2.90 2.12 -41.90
CA TRP A 888 4.20 1.76 -42.47
C TRP A 888 4.97 0.75 -41.63
N LEU A 889 4.60 0.60 -40.35
CA LEU A 889 5.19 -0.38 -39.44
C LEU A 889 4.45 -1.72 -39.49
N GLY A 890 3.13 -1.71 -39.74
CA GLY A 890 2.35 -2.93 -39.86
C GLY A 890 0.84 -2.73 -39.94
N ILE A 891 0.10 -3.70 -39.42
CA ILE A 891 -1.36 -3.79 -39.56
C ILE A 891 -2.04 -3.42 -38.23
N PRO A 892 -2.94 -2.41 -38.21
CA PRO A 892 -3.58 -1.88 -37.01
C PRO A 892 -4.72 -2.78 -36.53
N VAL A 893 -4.45 -4.07 -36.29
CA VAL A 893 -5.43 -4.99 -35.69
C VAL A 893 -5.51 -4.79 -34.17
N LYS A 894 -6.73 -4.77 -33.64
CA LYS A 894 -6.97 -4.92 -32.20
C LYS A 894 -6.99 -6.39 -31.81
N TRP A 895 -6.76 -6.68 -30.54
CA TRP A 895 -6.79 -8.06 -30.03
C TRP A 895 -8.14 -8.76 -30.29
N SER A 896 -9.24 -8.03 -30.07
CA SER A 896 -10.61 -8.50 -30.32
C SER A 896 -10.82 -9.00 -31.76
N GLN A 897 -10.10 -8.44 -32.73
CA GLN A 897 -10.20 -8.77 -34.15
C GLN A 897 -9.44 -10.04 -34.56
N ILE A 898 -8.58 -10.59 -33.70
CA ILE A 898 -7.77 -11.79 -33.98
C ILE A 898 -7.80 -12.82 -32.84
N SER A 899 -8.82 -12.75 -31.98
CA SER A 899 -8.92 -13.49 -30.72
C SER A 899 -8.95 -15.03 -30.86
N ALA A 900 -9.34 -15.56 -32.02
CA ALA A 900 -9.31 -17.00 -32.32
C ALA A 900 -7.96 -17.47 -32.91
N ALA A 901 -7.02 -16.56 -33.19
CA ALA A 901 -5.67 -16.94 -33.56
C ALA A 901 -4.95 -17.60 -32.37
N ARG A 902 -4.25 -18.70 -32.63
CA ARG A 902 -3.39 -19.38 -31.62
C ARG A 902 -1.91 -19.35 -31.97
N VAL A 903 -1.61 -19.01 -33.22
CA VAL A 903 -0.25 -18.79 -33.71
C VAL A 903 -0.29 -17.60 -34.64
N ILE A 904 0.58 -16.61 -34.40
CA ILE A 904 0.70 -15.40 -35.20
C ILE A 904 2.12 -15.31 -35.73
N VAL A 905 2.24 -15.01 -37.02
CA VAL A 905 3.52 -14.90 -37.72
C VAL A 905 3.64 -13.50 -38.32
N GLU A 906 4.69 -12.79 -37.93
CA GLU A 906 5.14 -11.55 -38.57
C GLU A 906 6.15 -11.89 -39.66
N ALA A 907 5.80 -11.61 -40.90
CA ALA A 907 6.67 -11.73 -42.06
C ALA A 907 7.40 -10.40 -42.32
N GLY A 908 8.72 -10.47 -42.51
CA GLY A 908 9.56 -9.32 -42.84
C GLY A 908 9.16 -8.67 -44.18
N LEU A 909 9.39 -7.37 -44.28
CA LEU A 909 9.22 -6.58 -45.51
C LEU A 909 10.60 -6.25 -46.12
N ASN A 910 10.67 -6.03 -47.44
CA ASN A 910 11.91 -5.69 -48.13
C ASN A 910 12.49 -4.38 -47.55
N ASN A 911 13.76 -4.39 -47.09
CA ASN A 911 14.46 -3.27 -46.42
C ASN A 911 13.87 -2.78 -45.08
N PHE A 912 13.10 -3.61 -44.37
CA PHE A 912 12.52 -3.24 -43.08
C PHE A 912 12.75 -4.34 -42.03
N HIS A 913 13.40 -3.98 -40.91
CA HIS A 913 13.54 -4.85 -39.75
C HIS A 913 12.38 -4.56 -38.79
N ILE A 914 11.52 -5.55 -38.58
CA ILE A 914 10.38 -5.43 -37.67
C ILE A 914 10.90 -5.66 -36.25
N GLU A 915 10.90 -4.62 -35.42
CA GLU A 915 11.18 -4.80 -33.99
C GLU A 915 9.99 -5.52 -33.32
N PRO A 916 10.23 -6.56 -32.50
CA PRO A 916 9.16 -7.28 -31.83
C PRO A 916 8.36 -6.37 -30.89
N SER A 917 7.03 -6.59 -30.85
CA SER A 917 6.03 -5.79 -30.12
C SER A 917 6.16 -5.75 -28.58
N GLN A 918 7.32 -6.09 -28.00
CA GLN A 918 7.52 -6.32 -26.57
C GLN A 918 6.88 -5.24 -25.69
N GLY A 919 6.93 -3.96 -26.10
CA GLY A 919 6.44 -2.77 -25.39
C GLY A 919 4.93 -2.64 -25.14
N THR A 920 4.05 -3.40 -25.78
CA THR A 920 2.62 -3.03 -25.94
C THR A 920 1.64 -3.91 -25.18
N HIS A 921 0.42 -3.40 -24.94
CA HIS A 921 -0.70 -4.21 -24.44
C HIS A 921 -1.01 -5.42 -25.33
N PHE A 922 -0.82 -5.27 -26.65
CA PHE A 922 -0.93 -6.37 -27.61
C PHE A 922 -0.03 -7.55 -27.24
N PHE A 923 1.23 -7.29 -26.87
CA PHE A 923 2.19 -8.33 -26.51
C PHE A 923 1.86 -9.05 -25.19
N GLN A 924 1.29 -8.33 -24.22
CA GLN A 924 0.83 -8.95 -22.98
C GLN A 924 -0.33 -9.93 -23.23
N ASN A 925 -1.25 -9.58 -24.13
CA ASN A 925 -2.32 -10.50 -24.49
C ASN A 925 -1.77 -11.78 -25.16
N LEU A 926 -0.74 -11.68 -26.01
CA LEU A 926 -0.09 -12.86 -26.59
C LEU A 926 0.42 -13.86 -25.53
N THR A 927 1.10 -13.36 -24.49
CA THR A 927 1.65 -14.22 -23.43
C THR A 927 0.55 -14.82 -22.56
N SER A 928 -0.45 -14.03 -22.17
CA SER A 928 -1.57 -14.47 -21.33
C SER A 928 -2.46 -15.52 -22.01
N PHE A 929 -2.73 -15.39 -23.31
CA PHE A 929 -3.57 -16.31 -24.06
C PHE A 929 -2.84 -17.54 -24.62
N ARG A 930 -1.55 -17.68 -24.32
CA ARG A 930 -0.71 -18.75 -24.87
C ARG A 930 -0.77 -18.78 -26.40
N VAL A 931 -0.65 -17.61 -27.02
CA VAL A 931 -0.53 -17.50 -28.47
C VAL A 931 0.94 -17.56 -28.82
N ALA A 932 1.29 -18.48 -29.71
CA ALA A 932 2.64 -18.56 -30.24
C ALA A 932 2.90 -17.38 -31.18
N TYR A 933 4.07 -16.74 -31.06
CA TYR A 933 4.40 -15.56 -31.85
C TYR A 933 5.71 -15.76 -32.58
N PHE A 934 5.66 -15.80 -33.91
CA PHE A 934 6.82 -16.09 -34.75
C PHE A 934 7.21 -14.86 -35.54
N THR A 935 8.50 -14.56 -35.61
CA THR A 935 9.04 -13.57 -36.53
C THR A 935 9.87 -14.30 -37.59
N VAL A 936 9.59 -14.06 -38.87
CA VAL A 936 10.32 -14.66 -40.00
C VAL A 936 10.64 -13.59 -41.02
N ASN A 937 11.88 -13.56 -41.50
CA ASN A 937 12.28 -12.66 -42.58
C ASN A 937 13.04 -13.43 -43.65
N ASP A 938 12.30 -13.88 -44.65
CA ASP A 938 12.83 -14.67 -45.77
C ASP A 938 13.83 -13.86 -46.61
N PHE A 939 13.65 -12.53 -46.71
CA PHE A 939 14.53 -11.65 -47.51
C PHE A 939 15.98 -11.60 -47.01
N ILE A 940 16.19 -11.73 -45.70
CA ILE A 940 17.53 -11.78 -45.08
C ILE A 940 17.94 -13.21 -44.67
N LYS A 941 17.22 -14.23 -45.16
CA LYS A 941 17.41 -15.66 -44.86
C LYS A 941 17.30 -16.00 -43.36
N GLN A 942 16.49 -15.25 -42.62
CA GLN A 942 16.23 -15.49 -41.21
C GLN A 942 14.89 -16.23 -41.06
N GLY A 943 14.95 -17.57 -41.10
CA GLY A 943 13.78 -18.45 -41.08
C GLY A 943 13.37 -18.95 -42.47
N LEU A 944 12.17 -19.54 -42.57
CA LEU A 944 11.54 -20.04 -43.79
C LEU A 944 10.06 -19.67 -43.78
N TYR A 945 9.55 -19.13 -44.88
CA TYR A 945 8.11 -18.93 -45.08
C TYR A 945 7.70 -19.42 -46.48
N ASN A 946 7.04 -20.57 -46.55
CA ASN A 946 6.69 -21.22 -47.82
C ASN A 946 5.35 -20.69 -48.37
N THR A 947 5.40 -19.50 -48.98
CA THR A 947 4.25 -18.86 -49.63
C THR A 947 3.74 -19.65 -50.83
N ASP A 948 4.64 -20.24 -51.62
CA ASP A 948 4.30 -21.03 -52.80
C ASP A 948 3.41 -22.23 -52.47
N PHE A 949 3.73 -22.94 -51.37
CA PHE A 949 2.92 -24.05 -50.89
C PHE A 949 1.50 -23.62 -50.52
N LEU A 950 1.35 -22.51 -49.77
CA LEU A 950 0.05 -21.97 -49.38
C LEU A 950 -0.73 -21.48 -50.60
N ASN A 951 -0.04 -20.83 -51.54
CA ASN A 951 -0.66 -20.27 -52.73
C ASN A 951 -1.23 -21.35 -53.67
N ALA A 952 -0.65 -22.55 -53.66
CA ALA A 952 -1.10 -23.70 -54.45
C ALA A 952 -2.35 -24.40 -53.88
N GLN A 953 -2.78 -24.10 -52.64
CA GLN A 953 -3.95 -24.71 -52.02
C GLN A 953 -5.26 -24.02 -52.45
N GLU A 954 -6.37 -24.76 -52.36
CA GLU A 954 -7.71 -24.19 -52.50
C GLU A 954 -8.05 -23.34 -51.27
N ALA A 955 -8.47 -22.09 -51.49
CA ALA A 955 -8.83 -21.16 -50.42
C ALA A 955 -10.34 -21.14 -50.23
N LEU A 956 -10.80 -21.23 -48.97
CA LEU A 956 -12.20 -21.04 -48.58
C LEU A 956 -12.64 -19.58 -48.76
N PHE A 957 -11.69 -18.65 -48.59
CA PHE A 957 -11.89 -17.23 -48.85
C PHE A 957 -10.63 -16.65 -49.52
N ASP A 958 -10.83 -15.87 -50.57
CA ASP A 958 -9.78 -15.12 -51.27
C ASP A 958 -10.39 -13.82 -51.82
N ASN A 959 -9.93 -12.68 -51.32
CA ASN A 959 -10.35 -11.35 -51.80
C ASN A 959 -9.25 -10.66 -52.64
N GLY A 960 -8.26 -11.43 -53.08
CA GLY A 960 -7.09 -10.92 -53.78
C GLY A 960 -5.90 -10.65 -52.86
N VAL A 961 -6.08 -10.21 -51.61
CA VAL A 961 -4.98 -9.84 -50.70
C VAL A 961 -4.89 -10.76 -49.48
N VAL A 962 -6.03 -11.15 -48.90
CA VAL A 962 -6.15 -12.07 -47.77
C VAL A 962 -6.69 -13.40 -48.26
N ARG A 963 -6.05 -14.50 -47.86
CA ARG A 963 -6.49 -15.86 -48.16
C ARG A 963 -6.70 -16.67 -46.89
N HIS A 964 -7.78 -17.44 -46.84
CA HIS A 964 -8.08 -18.43 -45.80
C HIS A 964 -8.05 -19.82 -46.43
N VAL A 965 -7.10 -20.64 -45.99
CA VAL A 965 -6.93 -22.04 -46.42
C VAL A 965 -7.27 -22.96 -45.25
N ARG A 966 -7.99 -24.05 -45.54
CA ARG A 966 -8.31 -25.07 -44.54
C ARG A 966 -7.79 -26.42 -45.01
N PHE A 967 -7.15 -27.14 -44.10
CA PHE A 967 -6.64 -28.48 -44.34
C PHE A 967 -7.53 -29.56 -43.72
N ASP A 968 -7.54 -30.76 -44.33
CA ASP A 968 -8.27 -31.93 -43.80
C ASP A 968 -7.64 -32.51 -42.53
N ARG A 969 -6.34 -32.29 -42.34
CA ARG A 969 -5.56 -32.76 -41.18
C ARG A 969 -4.93 -31.57 -40.47
N PRO A 970 -4.80 -31.61 -39.13
CA PRO A 970 -4.17 -30.53 -38.40
C PRO A 970 -2.67 -30.42 -38.72
N MET A 971 -2.15 -29.21 -38.55
CA MET A 971 -0.72 -28.91 -38.57
C MET A 971 -0.13 -29.20 -37.19
N GLU A 972 1.10 -29.75 -37.15
CA GLU A 972 1.89 -29.83 -35.93
C GLU A 972 2.69 -28.53 -35.78
N ILE A 973 2.45 -27.79 -34.70
CA ILE A 973 3.15 -26.55 -34.40
C ILE A 973 3.91 -26.72 -33.09
N LEU A 974 5.21 -26.45 -33.14
CA LEU A 974 6.12 -26.62 -32.01
C LEU A 974 6.80 -25.30 -31.70
N VAL A 975 6.87 -24.93 -30.43
CA VAL A 975 7.48 -23.69 -29.97
C VAL A 975 8.35 -23.93 -28.75
N ASP A 976 9.63 -23.55 -28.86
CA ASP A 976 10.63 -23.53 -27.80
C ASP A 976 11.10 -22.08 -27.61
N GLY A 977 10.43 -21.37 -26.72
CA GLY A 977 10.73 -19.97 -26.39
C GLY A 977 12.05 -19.79 -25.65
N LYS A 978 12.69 -20.84 -25.10
CA LYS A 978 14.03 -20.73 -24.52
C LYS A 978 15.11 -20.68 -25.59
N LYS A 979 14.92 -21.43 -26.67
CA LYS A 979 15.80 -21.41 -27.84
C LYS A 979 15.36 -20.38 -28.90
N HIS A 980 14.32 -19.60 -28.60
CA HIS A 980 13.68 -18.66 -29.53
C HIS A 980 13.27 -19.30 -30.86
N PHE A 981 12.81 -20.55 -30.84
CA PHE A 981 12.63 -21.33 -32.06
C PHE A 981 11.20 -21.87 -32.21
N GLY A 982 10.63 -21.78 -33.41
CA GLY A 982 9.25 -22.18 -33.70
C GLY A 982 9.09 -22.80 -35.08
N ILE A 983 8.20 -23.79 -35.20
CA ILE A 983 7.96 -24.53 -36.44
C ILE A 983 6.47 -24.71 -36.66
N VAL A 984 6.01 -24.50 -37.89
CA VAL A 984 4.71 -24.98 -38.39
C VAL A 984 4.97 -26.05 -39.45
N ALA A 985 4.60 -27.30 -39.17
CA ALA A 985 4.67 -28.39 -40.14
C ALA A 985 3.55 -28.30 -41.18
N MET A 986 3.80 -28.86 -42.37
CA MET A 986 2.74 -29.13 -43.35
C MET A 986 1.67 -30.09 -42.76
N PRO A 987 0.40 -29.98 -43.18
CA PRO A 987 -0.71 -30.73 -42.59
C PRO A 987 -0.49 -32.25 -42.63
N GLY A 988 -0.68 -32.92 -41.48
CA GLY A 988 -0.52 -34.36 -41.36
C GLY A 988 0.92 -34.90 -41.40
N LEU A 989 1.93 -34.01 -41.48
CA LEU A 989 3.35 -34.37 -41.32
C LEU A 989 3.83 -33.95 -39.92
N LYS A 990 4.76 -34.73 -39.35
CA LYS A 990 5.47 -34.35 -38.13
C LYS A 990 6.74 -33.59 -38.49
N ALA A 991 7.02 -32.51 -37.76
CA ALA A 991 8.24 -31.72 -37.91
C ALA A 991 9.48 -32.47 -37.41
N ILE A 992 9.30 -33.39 -36.46
CA ILE A 992 10.35 -34.20 -35.82
C ILE A 992 10.09 -35.68 -36.12
N SER A 993 11.14 -36.41 -36.53
CA SER A 993 11.08 -37.87 -36.76
C SER A 993 10.67 -38.61 -35.48
N ALA A 994 9.80 -39.62 -35.61
CA ALA A 994 9.14 -40.31 -34.49
C ALA A 994 10.04 -41.13 -33.53
N GLU A 995 11.37 -41.08 -33.69
CA GLU A 995 12.30 -41.74 -32.77
C GLU A 995 12.72 -40.74 -31.69
N LEU A 996 12.34 -41.05 -30.43
CA LEU A 996 12.69 -40.37 -29.18
C LEU A 996 11.79 -39.19 -28.75
N LYS A 997 10.51 -39.50 -28.45
CA LYS A 997 9.81 -38.83 -27.33
C LYS A 997 10.20 -39.55 -26.04
N ALA A 998 11.25 -39.07 -25.37
CA ALA A 998 11.60 -39.44 -23.99
C ALA A 998 11.96 -38.17 -23.21
#